data_AF-A0A833GES2-F1
#
_entry.id   AF-A0A833GES2-F1
#
_cell.length_a   1.000
_cell.length_b   1.000
_cell.length_c   1.000
_cell.angle_alpha   90.00
_cell.angle_beta   90.00
_cell.angle_gamma   90.00
#
_symmetry.space_group_name_H-M   'P 1'
#
loop_
_entity.id
_entity.type
_entity.pdbx_description
1 polymer ?
#
loop_
_entity_poly.entity_id
_entity_poly.type
_entity_poly.pdbx_seq_one_letter_code
_entity_poly.pdbx_strand_id
1 'polypeptide(L)'
;MTLRPVSLDDKYDLARSPVFVTGYQAIIRLCLMQKERDRRAGLNTAGYVTGYRGSPLGGLDQQFMRATRQLAAADVKFQAGINEDLAATALWGTQQAELRGEGRFDGVFGIWYGKGPGVDRTGDVFRHANLAGTSKHGGVLALMGDDHTAESSTTAHQSEYHFVDVMIPILNPAGVQEIIDYGLYGFAMSRFCGTWAALKCMHETVESTAVVDGRLDRVQIVTPADFAMPEGGLNIRLHDTILGQEARLYDYKRDAMLAFIHANRLNRMITSGGPDAKIGIITTGKAYLDVRQAFDELGIDEVRCNDLGLRLLKIGCPWPISRQELMEFAKGLDLIIVVEEKRSLVEVQVREELYGTANQPVCIGKKDERGEWLFPVKGALDPNEVAITIGDRLLARRHDDAIATRVSRLKQAQHALREIQDVAQRTPYFCSGCPHNSSTVVPEGMRAYAGIGCHYMAQWMDRSTLGYTQMGGEGANWIGEAPFSRRAHVFQNLGDGTYNHSGYLAIRAAVASGVNITYKVLFNDAVAMTGGQPNDGGLTVSQIARQVAAEGVRRVVVVTDEPWKYPKDTDWPRALTVHHRDDLITVQKELAAIPGTTVLIYDQTCAAEKRRRRKRGLYPDPDKRVIINELVCEGCGDCGIKSNCVSVQPLQTEWGRKRTIDQSSCNKDYSCLQGFCPSFVTVHGARQKRGKGVAEGGDLPPLPAPALPPIGAPYGIIVTGVGGTGIVTIGGVLGMAAHLEGKGVGIIDMAGLAQKGGAVYSHIRIANKPEDIHAIRMAAGGCDLVLGGDIVVAANKKVLAAVKHGATQIVANLAEFLPGDFTRNADFSLPTERLKRALVTAAGRDNVAFVDATRLATALLGNSIAANIFLVGYAYQKGALPLSAAAIEKAIELNGEAVAMNQAAFRWGRRAAVDAAALEALIAPAAQEQDDNRRLSQSLDEIIARRV
;
A
#
# COMPACT_ATOMS: atom_id res chain seq x y z
N MET A 1 25.28 12.38 -21.22
CA MET A 1 25.44 11.03 -20.63
C MET A 1 24.65 10.05 -21.48
N THR A 2 25.24 8.89 -21.79
CA THR A 2 24.56 7.82 -22.53
C THR A 2 23.67 7.04 -21.55
N LEU A 3 22.36 6.94 -21.83
CA LEU A 3 21.43 6.17 -21.00
C LEU A 3 21.68 4.66 -21.14
N ARG A 4 21.49 3.91 -20.06
CA ARG A 4 21.56 2.44 -20.09
C ARG A 4 20.43 1.89 -20.97
N PRO A 5 20.70 0.86 -21.80
CA PRO A 5 19.65 0.14 -22.49
C PRO A 5 18.87 -0.69 -21.45
N VAL A 6 17.58 -0.42 -21.28
CA VAL A 6 16.71 -1.08 -20.31
C VAL A 6 15.42 -1.54 -20.99
N SER A 7 14.98 -2.75 -20.66
CA SER A 7 13.67 -3.30 -21.01
C SER A 7 12.83 -3.54 -19.75
N LEU A 8 11.51 -3.38 -19.85
CA LEU A 8 10.60 -3.71 -18.74
C LEU A 8 10.63 -5.19 -18.34
N ASP A 9 11.10 -6.06 -19.23
CA ASP A 9 11.21 -7.50 -19.01
C ASP A 9 12.53 -7.93 -18.35
N ASP A 10 13.49 -7.00 -18.16
CA ASP A 10 14.78 -7.30 -17.52
C ASP A 10 14.61 -7.88 -16.10
N LYS A 11 13.50 -7.53 -15.43
CA LYS A 11 13.12 -8.09 -14.12
C LYS A 11 12.96 -9.63 -14.13
N TYR A 12 12.56 -10.21 -15.25
CA TYR A 12 12.40 -11.66 -15.41
C TYR A 12 13.63 -12.34 -16.03
N ASP A 13 14.50 -11.58 -16.70
CA ASP A 13 15.72 -12.09 -17.31
C ASP A 13 16.81 -12.29 -16.23
N LEU A 14 17.15 -13.56 -15.96
CA LEU A 14 18.16 -13.93 -14.96
C LEU A 14 19.60 -13.55 -15.38
N ALA A 15 19.83 -13.20 -16.64
CA ALA A 15 21.13 -12.72 -17.13
C ALA A 15 21.35 -11.21 -16.90
N ARG A 16 20.31 -10.46 -16.53
CA ARG A 16 20.40 -9.01 -16.29
C ARG A 16 20.71 -8.68 -14.83
N SER A 17 21.63 -7.74 -14.62
CA SER A 17 21.90 -7.09 -13.34
C SER A 17 22.62 -5.75 -13.58
N PRO A 18 22.37 -4.69 -12.80
CA PRO A 18 21.31 -4.58 -11.79
C PRO A 18 19.92 -4.49 -12.45
N VAL A 19 18.87 -4.78 -11.69
CA VAL A 19 17.47 -4.71 -12.16
C VAL A 19 16.65 -3.75 -11.30
N PHE A 20 15.71 -3.03 -11.92
CA PHE A 20 14.77 -2.15 -11.23
C PHE A 20 13.43 -2.88 -11.01
N VAL A 21 13.11 -3.19 -9.75
CA VAL A 21 11.98 -4.07 -9.40
C VAL A 21 11.27 -3.61 -8.14
N THR A 22 9.96 -3.89 -8.08
CA THR A 22 9.21 -3.82 -6.82
C THR A 22 9.48 -5.07 -5.97
N GLY A 23 9.17 -5.02 -4.67
CA GLY A 23 9.22 -6.21 -3.81
C GLY A 23 8.37 -7.38 -4.34
N TYR A 24 7.19 -7.11 -4.89
CA TYR A 24 6.38 -8.16 -5.57
C TYR A 24 7.11 -8.79 -6.76
N GLN A 25 7.76 -7.98 -7.60
CA GLN A 25 8.51 -8.47 -8.75
C GLN A 25 9.79 -9.21 -8.32
N ALA A 26 10.38 -8.82 -7.19
CA ALA A 26 11.48 -9.55 -6.56
C ALA A 26 11.05 -10.95 -6.11
N ILE A 27 9.83 -11.14 -5.59
CA ILE A 27 9.27 -12.47 -5.24
C ILE A 27 9.09 -13.35 -6.49
N ILE A 28 8.65 -12.77 -7.62
CA ILE A 28 8.57 -13.52 -8.88
C ILE A 28 9.95 -13.94 -9.34
N ARG A 29 10.91 -13.01 -9.34
CA ARG A 29 12.30 -13.30 -9.71
C ARG A 29 12.91 -14.35 -8.80
N LEU A 30 12.63 -14.31 -7.49
CA LEU A 30 13.02 -15.33 -6.52
C LEU A 30 12.56 -16.74 -6.94
N CYS A 31 11.33 -16.90 -7.41
CA CYS A 31 10.84 -18.20 -7.90
C CYS A 31 11.63 -18.69 -9.13
N LEU A 32 11.91 -17.79 -10.09
CA LEU A 32 12.71 -18.11 -11.28
C LEU A 32 14.15 -18.47 -10.90
N MET A 33 14.74 -17.73 -9.96
CA MET A 33 16.08 -18.00 -9.44
C MET A 33 16.15 -19.34 -8.71
N GLN A 34 15.15 -19.69 -7.90
CA GLN A 34 15.12 -20.96 -7.20
C GLN A 34 15.08 -22.14 -8.17
N LYS A 35 14.19 -22.11 -9.18
CA LYS A 35 14.14 -23.13 -10.23
C LYS A 35 15.47 -23.26 -10.96
N GLU A 36 16.09 -22.15 -11.37
CA GLU A 36 17.34 -22.17 -12.10
C GLU A 36 18.50 -22.71 -11.24
N ARG A 37 18.53 -22.40 -9.94
CA ARG A 37 19.51 -22.98 -9.00
C ARG A 37 19.34 -24.48 -8.86
N ASP A 38 18.10 -24.96 -8.72
CA ASP A 38 17.82 -26.39 -8.64
C ASP A 38 18.24 -27.12 -9.92
N ARG A 39 17.96 -26.53 -11.10
CA ARG A 39 18.41 -27.07 -12.39
C ARG A 39 19.94 -27.18 -12.47
N ARG A 40 20.67 -26.16 -12.00
CA ARG A 40 22.16 -26.18 -11.95
C ARG A 40 22.70 -27.19 -10.95
N ALA A 41 21.93 -27.52 -9.92
CA ALA A 41 22.24 -28.57 -8.96
C ALA A 41 21.83 -29.98 -9.44
N GLY A 42 21.29 -30.11 -10.65
CA GLY A 42 20.86 -31.39 -11.22
C GLY A 42 19.48 -31.87 -10.75
N LEU A 43 18.69 -31.00 -10.10
CA LEU A 43 17.33 -31.31 -9.63
C LEU A 43 16.28 -30.85 -10.65
N ASN A 44 15.24 -31.65 -10.81
CA ASN A 44 14.02 -31.30 -11.52
C ASN A 44 12.89 -30.97 -10.53
N THR A 45 12.95 -29.78 -9.92
CA THR A 45 11.92 -29.28 -9.01
C THR A 45 10.84 -28.47 -9.74
N ALA A 46 9.69 -28.25 -9.10
CA ALA A 46 8.66 -27.32 -9.56
C ALA A 46 8.35 -26.27 -8.48
N GLY A 47 7.66 -25.19 -8.87
CA GLY A 47 7.22 -24.14 -7.94
C GLY A 47 5.70 -24.12 -7.77
N TYR A 48 5.21 -23.92 -6.54
CA TYR A 48 3.79 -23.67 -6.27
C TYR A 48 3.61 -22.43 -5.40
N VAL A 49 2.85 -21.45 -5.89
CA VAL A 49 2.56 -20.21 -5.17
C VAL A 49 1.07 -20.06 -4.98
N THR A 50 0.64 -19.87 -3.73
CA THR A 50 -0.76 -19.73 -3.35
C THR A 50 -0.90 -18.82 -2.13
N GLY A 51 -2.06 -18.21 -1.95
CA GLY A 51 -2.30 -17.32 -0.83
C GLY A 51 -3.58 -16.53 -1.04
N TYR A 52 -3.85 -15.61 -0.11
CA TYR A 52 -4.97 -14.69 -0.24
C TYR A 52 -4.49 -13.25 -0.10
N ARG A 53 -4.99 -12.40 -0.99
CA ARG A 53 -4.59 -11.00 -1.12
C ARG A 53 -4.99 -10.17 0.11
N GLY A 54 -4.05 -9.37 0.58
CA GLY A 54 -4.26 -8.36 1.61
C GLY A 54 -3.03 -7.48 1.72
N SER A 55 -3.20 -6.17 1.88
CA SER A 55 -2.09 -5.22 2.08
C SER A 55 -1.21 -5.66 3.26
N PRO A 56 0.14 -5.61 3.15
CA PRO A 56 0.94 -5.05 2.04
C PRO A 56 1.23 -6.02 0.88
N LEU A 57 0.58 -7.18 0.82
CA LEU A 57 0.73 -8.20 -0.25
C LEU A 57 -0.43 -8.18 -1.27
N GLY A 58 -1.28 -7.16 -1.23
CA GLY A 58 -2.53 -7.11 -2.00
C GLY A 58 -2.34 -7.07 -3.53
N GLY A 59 -1.19 -6.59 -4.00
CA GLY A 59 -0.84 -6.55 -5.42
C GLY A 59 -0.12 -7.79 -5.95
N LEU A 60 0.22 -8.76 -5.09
CA LEU A 60 1.10 -9.88 -5.45
C LEU A 60 0.48 -10.79 -6.52
N ASP A 61 -0.78 -11.18 -6.35
CA ASP A 61 -1.53 -12.02 -7.30
C ASP A 61 -1.46 -11.46 -8.72
N GLN A 62 -1.65 -10.14 -8.85
CA GLN A 62 -1.68 -9.48 -10.14
C GLN A 62 -0.32 -9.56 -10.83
N GLN A 63 0.78 -9.50 -10.07
CA GLN A 63 2.11 -9.64 -10.65
C GLN A 63 2.36 -11.09 -11.10
N PHE A 64 1.96 -12.08 -10.30
CA PHE A 64 2.06 -13.50 -10.72
C PHE A 64 1.23 -13.77 -11.98
N MET A 65 -0.01 -13.28 -12.04
CA MET A 65 -0.85 -13.40 -13.24
C MET A 65 -0.19 -12.76 -14.47
N ARG A 66 0.45 -11.58 -14.33
CA ARG A 66 1.18 -10.92 -15.43
C ARG A 66 2.41 -11.68 -15.87
N ALA A 67 3.06 -12.42 -14.97
CA ALA A 67 4.27 -13.20 -15.23
C ALA A 67 3.99 -14.67 -15.61
N THR A 68 2.72 -15.04 -15.87
CA THR A 68 2.29 -16.43 -16.12
C THR A 68 3.15 -17.13 -17.18
N ARG A 69 3.51 -16.43 -18.26
CA ARG A 69 4.31 -17.02 -19.36
C ARG A 69 5.72 -17.39 -18.88
N GLN A 70 6.37 -16.49 -18.16
CA GLN A 70 7.73 -16.67 -17.64
C GLN A 70 7.75 -17.76 -16.56
N LEU A 71 6.75 -17.77 -15.68
CA LEU A 71 6.60 -18.76 -14.60
C LEU A 71 6.31 -20.16 -15.13
N ALA A 72 5.42 -20.30 -16.11
CA ALA A 72 5.11 -21.59 -16.73
C ALA A 72 6.34 -22.21 -17.41
N ALA A 73 7.18 -21.39 -18.06
CA ALA A 73 8.45 -21.85 -18.64
C ALA A 73 9.46 -22.35 -17.60
N ALA A 74 9.27 -21.99 -16.33
CA ALA A 74 10.09 -22.42 -15.19
C ALA A 74 9.37 -23.46 -14.30
N ASP A 75 8.29 -24.10 -14.77
CA ASP A 75 7.47 -25.03 -14.00
C ASP A 75 6.93 -24.45 -12.67
N VAL A 76 6.66 -23.15 -12.64
CA VAL A 76 6.08 -22.47 -11.47
C VAL A 76 4.59 -22.23 -11.71
N LYS A 77 3.74 -22.83 -10.88
CA LYS A 77 2.29 -22.65 -10.89
C LYS A 77 1.87 -21.65 -9.83
N PHE A 78 1.23 -20.57 -10.26
CA PHE A 78 0.47 -19.70 -9.37
C PHE A 78 -1.00 -20.14 -9.34
N GLN A 79 -1.56 -20.25 -8.15
CA GLN A 79 -2.97 -20.54 -7.91
C GLN A 79 -3.46 -19.65 -6.78
N ALA A 80 -4.37 -18.72 -7.07
CA ALA A 80 -4.99 -17.92 -6.01
C ALA A 80 -5.79 -18.84 -5.07
N GLY A 81 -5.66 -18.61 -3.75
CA GLY A 81 -6.46 -19.27 -2.74
C GLY A 81 -7.83 -18.61 -2.60
N ILE A 82 -8.82 -19.36 -2.14
CA ILE A 82 -10.12 -18.79 -1.75
C ILE A 82 -10.00 -18.04 -0.41
N ASN A 83 -9.17 -18.56 0.49
CA ASN A 83 -8.77 -17.98 1.76
C ASN A 83 -7.35 -18.44 2.12
N GLU A 84 -6.81 -17.91 3.21
CA GLU A 84 -5.46 -18.17 3.67
C GLU A 84 -5.24 -19.62 4.17
N ASP A 85 -6.22 -20.19 4.88
CA ASP A 85 -6.17 -21.52 5.48
C ASP A 85 -6.15 -22.64 4.43
N LEU A 86 -7.03 -22.56 3.42
CA LEU A 86 -7.05 -23.52 2.31
C LEU A 86 -5.83 -23.34 1.40
N ALA A 87 -5.31 -22.12 1.24
CA ALA A 87 -4.07 -21.89 0.52
C ALA A 87 -2.88 -22.57 1.23
N ALA A 88 -2.75 -22.43 2.55
CA ALA A 88 -1.71 -23.12 3.31
C ALA A 88 -1.86 -24.65 3.24
N THR A 89 -3.09 -25.15 3.31
CA THR A 89 -3.39 -26.58 3.21
C THR A 89 -3.01 -27.13 1.84
N ALA A 90 -3.36 -26.42 0.76
CA ALA A 90 -2.98 -26.79 -0.59
C ALA A 90 -1.46 -26.81 -0.77
N LEU A 91 -0.75 -25.84 -0.18
CA LEU A 91 0.71 -25.80 -0.22
C LEU A 91 1.35 -26.93 0.60
N TRP A 92 0.79 -27.26 1.77
CA TRP A 92 1.24 -28.43 2.54
C TRP A 92 1.07 -29.72 1.74
N GLY A 93 0.00 -29.85 0.98
CA GLY A 93 -0.22 -30.97 0.05
C GLY A 93 0.90 -31.14 -0.99
N THR A 94 1.52 -30.04 -1.47
CA THR A 94 2.63 -30.15 -2.44
C THR A 94 3.88 -30.77 -1.84
N GLN A 95 4.07 -30.67 -0.52
CA GLN A 95 5.19 -31.28 0.19
C GLN A 95 5.03 -32.80 0.36
N GLN A 96 3.89 -33.36 -0.04
CA GLN A 96 3.58 -34.78 0.05
C GLN A 96 3.60 -35.48 -1.31
N ALA A 97 3.81 -34.73 -2.39
CA ALA A 97 3.62 -35.20 -3.77
C ALA A 97 4.52 -36.39 -4.12
N GLU A 98 5.78 -36.38 -3.69
CA GLU A 98 6.73 -37.46 -3.97
C GLU A 98 6.71 -38.61 -2.95
N LEU A 99 6.08 -38.44 -1.78
CA LEU A 99 6.21 -39.38 -0.65
C LEU A 99 5.70 -40.80 -0.96
N ARG A 100 4.82 -40.95 -1.96
CA ARG A 100 4.24 -42.22 -2.39
C ARG A 100 4.87 -42.78 -3.66
N GLY A 101 5.92 -42.15 -4.19
CA GLY A 101 6.51 -42.48 -5.49
C GLY A 101 5.70 -41.98 -6.70
N GLU A 102 4.70 -41.13 -6.47
CA GLU A 102 3.81 -40.55 -7.49
C GLU A 102 4.26 -39.15 -7.95
N GLY A 103 5.43 -38.71 -7.49
CA GLY A 103 5.97 -37.38 -7.77
C GLY A 103 6.36 -37.21 -9.23
N ARG A 104 5.82 -36.17 -9.88
CA ARG A 104 6.25 -35.75 -11.23
C ARG A 104 7.60 -35.00 -11.22
N PHE A 105 7.97 -34.43 -10.08
CA PHE A 105 9.17 -33.63 -9.85
C PHE A 105 9.87 -34.15 -8.59
N ASP A 106 11.16 -33.85 -8.44
CA ASP A 106 11.96 -34.30 -7.28
C ASP A 106 11.50 -33.64 -5.97
N GLY A 107 10.82 -32.50 -6.07
CA GLY A 107 10.18 -31.77 -4.99
C GLY A 107 9.52 -30.50 -5.51
N VAL A 108 8.60 -29.94 -4.72
CA VAL A 108 7.88 -28.71 -5.06
C VAL A 108 8.24 -27.62 -4.06
N PHE A 109 9.05 -26.64 -4.46
CA PHE A 109 9.25 -25.47 -3.63
C PHE A 109 8.01 -24.60 -3.67
N GLY A 110 7.70 -23.87 -2.61
CA GLY A 110 6.51 -23.03 -2.67
C GLY A 110 6.43 -21.87 -1.72
N ILE A 111 5.52 -20.96 -2.06
CA ILE A 111 5.29 -19.71 -1.36
C ILE A 111 3.83 -19.66 -0.96
N TRP A 112 3.58 -19.55 0.35
CA TRP A 112 2.32 -19.10 0.91
C TRP A 112 2.39 -17.60 1.17
N TYR A 113 1.30 -16.87 0.97
CA TYR A 113 1.21 -15.46 1.37
C TYR A 113 -0.14 -15.10 1.97
N GLY A 114 -0.12 -14.22 2.96
CA GLY A 114 -1.31 -13.65 3.59
C GLY A 114 -0.96 -12.43 4.42
N LYS A 115 -1.93 -11.55 4.66
CA LYS A 115 -1.74 -10.43 5.61
C LYS A 115 -1.83 -10.94 7.05
N GLY A 116 -1.49 -10.09 8.02
CA GLY A 116 -1.49 -10.40 9.45
C GLY A 116 -2.69 -11.22 9.96
N PRO A 117 -3.93 -10.72 9.87
CA PRO A 117 -5.11 -11.51 10.26
C PRO A 117 -5.28 -12.86 9.53
N GLY A 118 -4.75 -12.97 8.32
CA GLY A 118 -4.70 -14.23 7.57
C GLY A 118 -3.70 -15.22 8.17
N VAL A 119 -2.58 -14.74 8.74
CA VAL A 119 -1.65 -15.54 9.55
C VAL A 119 -2.38 -16.08 10.78
N ASP A 120 -3.05 -15.22 11.56
CA ASP A 120 -3.78 -15.62 12.76
C ASP A 120 -4.79 -16.74 12.48
N ARG A 121 -5.56 -16.58 11.39
CA ARG A 121 -6.55 -17.56 10.95
C ARG A 121 -5.94 -18.91 10.53
N THR A 122 -4.72 -18.91 10.02
CA THR A 122 -4.06 -20.08 9.41
C THR A 122 -3.29 -20.93 10.42
N GLY A 123 -3.24 -20.54 11.69
CA GLY A 123 -2.35 -21.15 12.66
C GLY A 123 -2.48 -22.64 12.87
N ASP A 124 -3.70 -23.18 12.77
CA ASP A 124 -3.91 -24.61 12.86
C ASP A 124 -3.17 -25.37 11.74
N VAL A 125 -3.27 -24.87 10.50
CA VAL A 125 -2.59 -25.47 9.35
C VAL A 125 -1.08 -25.30 9.46
N PHE A 126 -0.59 -24.15 9.92
CA PHE A 126 0.85 -23.96 10.15
C PHE A 126 1.41 -24.92 11.19
N ARG A 127 0.67 -25.18 12.27
CA ARG A 127 1.06 -26.15 13.31
C ARG A 127 1.20 -27.55 12.72
N HIS A 128 0.18 -28.02 12.01
CA HIS A 128 0.21 -29.35 11.36
C HIS A 128 1.34 -29.45 10.32
N ALA A 129 1.48 -28.43 9.47
CA ALA A 129 2.46 -28.44 8.40
C ALA A 129 3.90 -28.40 8.93
N ASN A 130 4.17 -27.67 10.01
CA ASN A 130 5.52 -27.57 10.57
C ASN A 130 5.91 -28.78 11.44
N LEU A 131 4.96 -29.35 12.18
CA LEU A 131 5.12 -30.64 12.88
C LEU A 131 5.52 -31.73 11.88
N ALA A 132 4.74 -31.88 10.80
CA ALA A 132 5.04 -32.83 9.73
C ALA A 132 6.36 -32.50 9.02
N GLY A 133 6.56 -31.24 8.67
CA GLY A 133 7.73 -30.72 7.97
C GLY A 133 7.57 -30.60 6.46
N THR A 134 8.68 -30.30 5.79
CA THR A 134 8.74 -30.09 4.34
C THR A 134 9.42 -31.26 3.63
N SER A 135 9.15 -31.36 2.33
CA SER A 135 9.88 -32.25 1.42
C SER A 135 11.38 -31.92 1.40
N LYS A 136 12.22 -32.94 1.19
CA LYS A 136 13.68 -32.81 1.07
C LYS A 136 14.10 -31.82 -0.04
N HIS A 137 13.37 -31.80 -1.16
CA HIS A 137 13.64 -30.93 -2.30
C HIS A 137 12.52 -29.93 -2.59
N GLY A 138 11.46 -29.91 -1.77
CA GLY A 138 10.43 -28.88 -1.83
C GLY A 138 10.90 -27.59 -1.19
N GLY A 139 10.67 -27.44 0.12
CA GLY A 139 10.97 -26.23 0.87
C GLY A 139 9.88 -25.17 0.71
N VAL A 140 9.53 -24.50 1.80
CA VAL A 140 8.37 -23.59 1.84
C VAL A 140 8.72 -22.26 2.49
N LEU A 141 8.31 -21.17 1.83
CA LEU A 141 8.29 -19.82 2.38
C LEU A 141 6.86 -19.41 2.74
N ALA A 142 6.67 -18.90 3.96
CA ALA A 142 5.43 -18.26 4.41
C ALA A 142 5.63 -16.74 4.50
N LEU A 143 5.08 -16.00 3.55
CA LEU A 143 5.16 -14.54 3.53
C LEU A 143 4.10 -13.94 4.45
N MET A 144 4.54 -13.32 5.55
CA MET A 144 3.65 -12.62 6.49
C MET A 144 3.57 -11.13 6.12
N GLY A 145 2.39 -10.67 5.72
CA GLY A 145 2.14 -9.26 5.40
C GLY A 145 1.71 -8.45 6.62
N ASP A 146 2.62 -7.70 7.23
CA ASP A 146 2.32 -6.89 8.42
C ASP A 146 2.15 -5.39 8.11
N ASP A 147 1.02 -4.84 8.58
CA ASP A 147 0.70 -3.41 8.58
C ASP A 147 0.84 -2.87 10.02
N HIS A 148 2.01 -2.29 10.33
CA HIS A 148 2.31 -1.81 11.67
C HIS A 148 1.49 -0.57 12.08
N THR A 149 1.02 0.22 11.13
CA THR A 149 0.31 1.50 11.36
C THR A 149 -1.19 1.39 11.11
N ALA A 150 -1.68 0.23 10.64
CA ALA A 150 -3.07 0.00 10.25
C ALA A 150 -3.57 1.01 9.20
N GLU A 151 -2.72 1.35 8.23
CA GLU A 151 -3.05 2.31 7.16
C GLU A 151 -4.15 1.78 6.23
N SER A 152 -4.23 0.45 6.10
CA SER A 152 -5.18 -0.24 5.21
C SER A 152 -5.85 -1.45 5.88
N SER A 153 -5.65 -1.61 7.19
CA SER A 153 -6.10 -2.75 7.98
C SER A 153 -7.03 -2.35 9.12
N THR A 154 -7.89 -3.27 9.55
CA THR A 154 -8.76 -3.09 10.73
C THR A 154 -8.01 -3.20 12.05
N THR A 155 -6.81 -3.77 12.03
CA THR A 155 -5.94 -3.97 13.19
C THR A 155 -4.50 -3.69 12.78
N ALA A 156 -3.72 -3.11 13.69
CA ALA A 156 -2.27 -2.98 13.51
C ALA A 156 -1.62 -4.29 13.95
N HIS A 157 -0.84 -4.92 13.07
CA HIS A 157 -0.46 -6.32 13.25
C HIS A 157 1.04 -6.53 13.56
N GLN A 158 1.39 -7.69 14.12
CA GLN A 158 2.75 -8.19 14.29
C GLN A 158 2.70 -9.72 14.33
N SER A 159 2.97 -10.35 13.18
CA SER A 159 2.74 -11.77 12.94
C SER A 159 3.79 -12.69 13.56
N GLU A 160 4.97 -12.16 13.95
CA GLU A 160 6.10 -13.00 14.35
C GLU A 160 5.77 -13.96 15.50
N TYR A 161 5.00 -13.51 16.50
CA TYR A 161 4.64 -14.35 17.65
C TYR A 161 3.82 -15.58 17.27
N HIS A 162 3.06 -15.50 16.19
CA HIS A 162 2.33 -16.64 15.67
C HIS A 162 3.28 -17.70 15.14
N PHE A 163 4.30 -17.29 14.38
CA PHE A 163 5.33 -18.19 13.87
C PHE A 163 6.24 -18.75 14.98
N VAL A 164 6.48 -17.98 16.04
CA VAL A 164 7.14 -18.48 17.27
C VAL A 164 6.31 -19.62 17.90
N ASP A 165 5.00 -19.44 18.04
CA ASP A 165 4.08 -20.43 18.64
C ASP A 165 4.03 -21.76 17.86
N VAL A 166 4.15 -21.71 16.52
CA VAL A 166 4.23 -22.92 15.67
C VAL A 166 5.66 -23.34 15.31
N MET A 167 6.68 -22.70 15.91
CA MET A 167 8.10 -22.96 15.72
C MET A 167 8.62 -22.87 14.28
N ILE A 168 8.16 -21.88 13.53
CA ILE A 168 8.65 -21.59 12.19
C ILE A 168 9.72 -20.48 12.28
N PRO A 169 10.96 -20.70 11.78
CA PRO A 169 12.01 -19.68 11.76
C PRO A 169 11.58 -18.47 10.93
N ILE A 170 11.94 -17.28 11.39
CA ILE A 170 11.48 -16.02 10.81
C ILE A 170 12.67 -15.29 10.23
N LEU A 171 12.64 -15.02 8.92
CA LEU A 171 13.58 -14.17 8.23
C LEU A 171 12.98 -12.77 8.05
N ASN A 172 13.76 -11.73 8.36
CA ASN A 172 13.26 -10.36 8.37
C ASN A 172 14.09 -9.46 7.43
N PRO A 173 13.69 -9.34 6.16
CA PRO A 173 14.41 -8.54 5.16
C PRO A 173 14.33 -7.05 5.50
N ALA A 174 15.44 -6.34 5.33
CA ALA A 174 15.49 -4.88 5.51
C ALA A 174 14.89 -4.11 4.32
N GLY A 175 14.96 -4.67 3.12
CA GLY A 175 14.46 -4.04 1.89
C GLY A 175 14.35 -5.02 0.73
N VAL A 176 14.07 -4.51 -0.47
CA VAL A 176 13.75 -5.31 -1.67
C VAL A 176 14.84 -6.33 -2.02
N GLN A 177 16.12 -5.97 -1.90
CA GLN A 177 17.24 -6.89 -2.15
C GLN A 177 17.18 -8.13 -1.25
N GLU A 178 16.90 -7.95 0.04
CA GLU A 178 16.90 -9.05 1.00
C GLU A 178 15.68 -9.93 0.88
N ILE A 179 14.61 -9.51 0.20
CA ILE A 179 13.50 -10.41 -0.16
C ILE A 179 14.02 -11.56 -1.03
N ILE A 180 14.89 -11.26 -2.00
CA ILE A 180 15.52 -12.29 -2.84
C ILE A 180 16.53 -13.07 -2.01
N ASP A 181 17.43 -12.36 -1.32
CA ASP A 181 18.55 -13.00 -0.62
C ASP A 181 18.03 -13.96 0.48
N TYR A 182 17.15 -13.47 1.35
CA TYR A 182 16.57 -14.27 2.43
C TYR A 182 15.51 -15.25 1.93
N GLY A 183 14.84 -14.99 0.81
CA GLY A 183 13.97 -15.98 0.17
C GLY A 183 14.75 -17.23 -0.25
N LEU A 184 15.91 -17.06 -0.89
CA LEU A 184 16.77 -18.19 -1.27
C LEU A 184 17.32 -18.94 -0.05
N TYR A 185 17.77 -18.22 0.98
CA TYR A 185 18.15 -18.85 2.25
C TYR A 185 16.99 -19.57 2.92
N GLY A 186 15.78 -19.02 2.87
CA GLY A 186 14.59 -19.61 3.49
C GLY A 186 14.16 -20.91 2.81
N PHE A 187 14.23 -21.02 1.48
CA PHE A 187 14.00 -22.31 0.79
C PHE A 187 15.02 -23.36 1.21
N ALA A 188 16.30 -23.01 1.26
CA ALA A 188 17.35 -23.94 1.68
C ALA A 188 17.26 -24.31 3.16
N MET A 189 16.98 -23.35 4.04
CA MET A 189 16.74 -23.57 5.47
C MET A 189 15.57 -24.51 5.67
N SER A 190 14.46 -24.26 4.96
CA SER A 190 13.27 -25.10 5.01
C SER A 190 13.56 -26.54 4.61
N ARG A 191 14.31 -26.76 3.52
CA ARG A 191 14.73 -28.10 3.08
C ARG A 191 15.63 -28.79 4.10
N PHE A 192 16.60 -28.07 4.66
CA PHE A 192 17.57 -28.60 5.62
C PHE A 192 16.92 -28.95 6.97
N CYS A 193 16.13 -28.03 7.52
CA CYS A 193 15.54 -28.18 8.86
C CYS A 193 14.26 -29.04 8.84
N GLY A 194 13.67 -29.30 7.68
CA GLY A 194 12.36 -29.94 7.58
C GLY A 194 11.25 -29.08 8.21
N THR A 195 11.37 -27.76 8.14
CA THR A 195 10.43 -26.78 8.69
C THR A 195 9.94 -25.89 7.57
N TRP A 196 8.83 -25.18 7.75
CA TRP A 196 8.57 -24.02 6.90
C TRP A 196 9.54 -22.90 7.30
N ALA A 197 9.73 -21.88 6.47
CA ALA A 197 10.46 -20.67 6.83
C ALA A 197 9.58 -19.45 6.56
N ALA A 198 9.47 -18.53 7.51
CA ALA A 198 8.66 -17.35 7.32
C ALA A 198 9.51 -16.16 6.84
N LEU A 199 8.93 -15.29 6.01
CA LEU A 199 9.57 -14.07 5.52
C LEU A 199 8.68 -12.87 5.84
N LYS A 200 9.18 -11.96 6.67
CA LYS A 200 8.44 -10.76 7.05
C LYS A 200 8.34 -9.78 5.88
N CYS A 201 7.12 -9.40 5.54
CA CYS A 201 6.81 -8.46 4.47
C CYS A 201 6.03 -7.28 5.06
N MET A 202 6.64 -6.10 5.01
CA MET A 202 6.02 -4.85 5.45
C MET A 202 5.84 -3.91 4.26
N HIS A 203 5.03 -2.86 4.42
CA HIS A 203 4.84 -1.83 3.40
C HIS A 203 6.17 -1.32 2.84
N GLU A 204 7.12 -1.01 3.73
CA GLU A 204 8.44 -0.47 3.37
C GLU A 204 9.41 -1.48 2.76
N THR A 205 9.07 -2.77 2.75
CA THR A 205 9.89 -3.81 2.13
C THR A 205 9.26 -4.28 0.82
N VAL A 206 8.00 -4.73 0.85
CA VAL A 206 7.40 -5.46 -0.28
C VAL A 206 6.68 -4.55 -1.28
N GLU A 207 6.16 -3.41 -0.84
CA GLU A 207 5.55 -2.39 -1.73
C GLU A 207 6.57 -1.35 -2.21
N SER A 208 7.81 -1.44 -1.71
CA SER A 208 8.91 -0.60 -2.17
C SER A 208 9.45 -1.05 -3.54
N THR A 209 9.98 -0.09 -4.28
CA THR A 209 10.71 -0.31 -5.55
C THR A 209 12.15 0.09 -5.37
N ALA A 210 13.08 -0.74 -5.84
CA ALA A 210 14.50 -0.46 -5.74
C ALA A 210 15.30 -1.02 -6.92
N VAL A 211 16.52 -0.50 -7.09
CA VAL A 211 17.53 -1.13 -7.95
C VAL A 211 18.26 -2.19 -7.12
N VAL A 212 18.23 -3.44 -7.59
CA VAL A 212 18.81 -4.60 -6.87
C VAL A 212 19.80 -5.36 -7.76
N ASP A 213 20.75 -6.04 -7.12
CA ASP A 213 21.62 -7.02 -7.75
C ASP A 213 20.87 -8.33 -7.98
N GLY A 214 20.55 -8.59 -9.24
CA GLY A 214 19.76 -9.73 -9.68
C GLY A 214 20.58 -10.98 -10.04
N ARG A 215 21.90 -11.00 -9.77
CA ARG A 215 22.78 -12.12 -10.14
C ARG A 215 22.43 -13.39 -9.35
N LEU A 216 22.46 -14.54 -10.03
CA LEU A 216 22.10 -15.83 -9.45
C LEU A 216 23.06 -16.32 -8.35
N ASP A 217 24.34 -15.95 -8.47
CA ASP A 217 25.45 -16.34 -7.59
C ASP A 217 25.68 -15.35 -6.43
N ARG A 218 24.83 -14.33 -6.29
CA ARG A 218 24.88 -13.37 -5.18
C ARG A 218 24.76 -14.07 -3.82
N VAL A 219 23.92 -15.09 -3.74
CA VAL A 219 23.71 -15.90 -2.54
C VAL A 219 24.44 -17.24 -2.66
N GLN A 220 25.36 -17.48 -1.72
CA GLN A 220 26.10 -18.72 -1.58
C GLN A 220 25.57 -19.44 -0.34
N ILE A 221 24.91 -20.58 -0.55
CA ILE A 221 24.23 -21.33 0.50
C ILE A 221 25.18 -22.42 1.00
N VAL A 222 25.37 -22.48 2.31
CA VAL A 222 26.17 -23.49 2.98
C VAL A 222 25.22 -24.42 3.74
N THR A 223 25.27 -25.71 3.43
CA THR A 223 24.57 -26.74 4.21
C THR A 223 25.47 -27.18 5.37
N PRO A 224 25.03 -27.10 6.63
CA PRO A 224 25.82 -27.59 7.76
C PRO A 224 26.17 -29.07 7.59
N ALA A 225 27.45 -29.41 7.70
CA ALA A 225 27.94 -30.79 7.52
C ALA A 225 28.14 -31.53 8.85
N ASP A 226 28.22 -30.79 9.95
CA ASP A 226 28.50 -31.25 11.31
C ASP A 226 27.24 -31.43 12.17
N PHE A 227 26.06 -31.11 11.63
CA PHE A 227 24.78 -31.32 12.32
C PHE A 227 24.41 -32.80 12.35
N ALA A 228 24.19 -33.35 13.56
CA ALA A 228 23.78 -34.74 13.74
C ALA A 228 22.29 -34.94 13.39
N MET A 229 22.03 -35.50 12.20
CA MET A 229 20.67 -35.80 11.76
C MET A 229 20.03 -36.94 12.58
N PRO A 230 18.75 -36.84 12.98
CA PRO A 230 18.05 -37.94 13.62
C PRO A 230 17.74 -39.07 12.63
N GLU A 231 17.30 -40.21 13.16
CA GLU A 231 16.90 -41.36 12.33
C GLU A 231 15.78 -40.98 11.33
N GLY A 232 15.98 -41.32 10.06
CA GLY A 232 15.10 -40.94 8.97
C GLY A 232 15.10 -39.44 8.62
N GLY A 233 15.98 -38.62 9.21
CA GLY A 233 16.14 -37.19 8.92
C GLY A 233 15.05 -36.30 9.50
N LEU A 234 14.98 -35.05 9.03
CA LEU A 234 14.06 -34.02 9.56
C LEU A 234 12.79 -33.81 8.72
N ASN A 235 12.81 -34.26 7.46
CA ASN A 235 11.75 -34.01 6.48
C ASN A 235 10.49 -34.86 6.72
N ILE A 236 9.41 -34.43 6.06
CA ILE A 236 8.07 -35.04 6.11
C ILE A 236 8.08 -36.51 5.66
N ARG A 237 7.22 -37.33 6.28
CA ARG A 237 7.09 -38.77 6.00
C ARG A 237 5.66 -39.27 6.25
N LEU A 238 5.30 -40.42 5.68
CA LEU A 238 3.93 -40.99 5.75
C LEU A 238 3.62 -41.67 7.10
N HIS A 239 4.58 -42.42 7.62
CA HIS A 239 4.40 -43.21 8.85
C HIS A 239 5.10 -42.51 10.00
N ASP A 240 4.39 -41.56 10.62
CA ASP A 240 4.88 -40.76 11.73
C ASP A 240 3.85 -40.73 12.86
N THR A 241 4.30 -40.80 14.11
CA THR A 241 3.39 -40.69 15.27
C THR A 241 3.25 -39.23 15.66
N ILE A 242 2.13 -38.89 16.30
CA ILE A 242 1.87 -37.51 16.75
C ILE A 242 3.01 -37.02 17.68
N LEU A 243 3.40 -37.83 18.66
CA LEU A 243 4.51 -37.54 19.57
C LEU A 243 5.88 -37.58 18.86
N GLY A 244 6.03 -38.37 17.79
CA GLY A 244 7.25 -38.42 17.00
C GLY A 244 7.48 -37.13 16.20
N GLN A 245 6.43 -36.54 15.66
CA GLN A 245 6.49 -35.22 15.00
C GLN A 245 6.88 -34.13 15.98
N GLU A 246 6.26 -34.13 17.16
CA GLU A 246 6.56 -33.19 18.24
C GLU A 246 8.01 -33.31 18.69
N ALA A 247 8.46 -34.51 19.07
CA ALA A 247 9.84 -34.76 19.50
C ALA A 247 10.84 -34.30 18.42
N ARG A 248 10.60 -34.62 17.14
CA ARG A 248 11.47 -34.17 16.04
C ARG A 248 11.61 -32.65 15.99
N LEU A 249 10.51 -31.93 16.17
CA LEU A 249 10.47 -30.46 16.12
C LEU A 249 11.29 -29.84 17.26
N TYR A 250 11.09 -30.31 18.49
CA TYR A 250 11.73 -29.76 19.69
C TYR A 250 13.18 -30.23 19.88
N ASP A 251 13.45 -31.52 19.67
CA ASP A 251 14.74 -32.12 19.98
C ASP A 251 15.78 -31.90 18.87
N TYR A 252 15.35 -31.63 17.63
CA TYR A 252 16.25 -31.56 16.48
C TYR A 252 16.02 -30.36 15.55
N LYS A 253 14.78 -30.07 15.13
CA LYS A 253 14.55 -29.05 14.08
C LYS A 253 14.98 -27.65 14.52
N ARG A 254 14.73 -27.25 15.78
CA ARG A 254 15.19 -25.93 16.29
C ARG A 254 16.72 -25.80 16.24
N ASP A 255 17.45 -26.83 16.65
CA ASP A 255 18.91 -26.81 16.62
C ASP A 255 19.45 -26.83 15.18
N ALA A 256 18.76 -27.53 14.27
CA ALA A 256 19.06 -27.47 12.84
C ALA A 256 18.88 -26.04 12.27
N MET A 257 17.85 -25.30 12.70
CA MET A 257 17.68 -23.89 12.33
C MET A 257 18.89 -23.06 12.77
N LEU A 258 19.31 -23.19 14.03
CA LEU A 258 20.46 -22.47 14.59
C LEU A 258 21.76 -22.82 13.85
N ALA A 259 22.00 -24.11 13.57
CA ALA A 259 23.16 -24.55 12.80
C ALA A 259 23.17 -23.96 11.38
N PHE A 260 22.01 -23.90 10.71
CA PHE A 260 21.87 -23.29 9.39
C PHE A 260 22.11 -21.78 9.41
N ILE A 261 21.55 -21.07 10.40
CA ILE A 261 21.72 -19.63 10.61
C ILE A 261 23.20 -19.28 10.75
N HIS A 262 23.91 -20.03 11.60
CA HIS A 262 25.34 -19.86 11.85
C HIS A 262 26.18 -20.14 10.60
N ALA A 263 25.97 -21.28 9.93
CA ALA A 263 26.72 -21.67 8.73
C ALA A 263 26.59 -20.66 7.57
N ASN A 264 25.43 -20.02 7.45
CA ASN A 264 25.15 -19.03 6.40
C ASN A 264 25.38 -17.58 6.85
N ARG A 265 25.81 -17.35 8.09
CA ARG A 265 26.08 -16.01 8.67
C ARG A 265 24.91 -15.05 8.42
N LEU A 266 23.70 -15.53 8.69
CA LEU A 266 22.47 -14.73 8.49
C LEU A 266 22.42 -13.55 9.47
N ASN A 267 22.94 -13.75 10.68
CA ASN A 267 23.21 -12.67 11.61
C ASN A 267 24.61 -12.10 11.32
N ARG A 268 24.70 -10.78 11.16
CA ARG A 268 25.92 -10.11 10.68
C ARG A 268 26.37 -9.02 11.63
N MET A 269 27.61 -9.12 12.09
CA MET A 269 28.31 -8.01 12.72
C MET A 269 28.63 -6.96 11.65
N ILE A 270 27.96 -5.81 11.70
CA ILE A 270 28.13 -4.72 10.74
C ILE A 270 29.32 -3.84 11.14
N THR A 271 29.41 -3.50 12.43
CA THR A 271 30.55 -2.79 13.00
C THR A 271 31.03 -3.52 14.24
N SER A 272 32.35 -3.59 14.45
CA SER A 272 32.94 -4.28 15.62
C SER A 272 32.98 -3.40 16.87
N GLY A 273 32.96 -2.07 16.69
CA GLY A 273 33.15 -1.11 17.77
C GLY A 273 34.60 -1.00 18.23
N GLY A 274 35.57 -1.45 17.43
CA GLY A 274 36.99 -1.39 17.76
C GLY A 274 37.40 -2.27 18.96
N PRO A 275 38.62 -2.06 19.51
CA PRO A 275 39.14 -2.87 20.61
C PRO A 275 38.47 -2.60 21.97
N ASP A 276 37.84 -1.43 22.14
CA ASP A 276 37.17 -1.02 23.39
C ASP A 276 35.67 -0.78 23.17
N ALA A 277 35.00 -1.73 22.51
CA ALA A 277 33.55 -1.66 22.32
C ALA A 277 32.82 -1.70 23.66
N LYS A 278 31.96 -0.70 23.92
CA LYS A 278 31.19 -0.56 25.18
C LYS A 278 29.68 -0.52 24.97
N ILE A 279 29.22 -0.09 23.81
CA ILE A 279 27.80 -0.05 23.45
C ILE A 279 27.59 -0.96 22.24
N GLY A 280 26.63 -1.88 22.35
CA GLY A 280 26.14 -2.67 21.23
C GLY A 280 24.74 -2.24 20.82
N ILE A 281 24.46 -2.25 19.53
CA ILE A 281 23.12 -2.13 18.97
C ILE A 281 22.76 -3.45 18.30
N ILE A 282 21.60 -4.01 18.64
CA ILE A 282 21.02 -5.18 17.97
C ILE A 282 19.78 -4.71 17.23
N THR A 283 19.67 -5.04 15.95
CA THR A 283 18.52 -4.63 15.12
C THR A 283 18.19 -5.66 14.04
N THR A 284 17.01 -5.57 13.43
CA THR A 284 16.52 -6.55 12.44
C THR A 284 15.60 -5.88 11.42
N GLY A 285 15.50 -6.44 10.21
CA GLY A 285 14.58 -5.97 9.18
C GLY A 285 14.71 -4.48 8.87
N LYS A 286 13.57 -3.81 8.68
CA LYS A 286 13.52 -2.36 8.39
C LYS A 286 14.16 -1.51 9.50
N ALA A 287 14.09 -1.93 10.76
CA ALA A 287 14.73 -1.20 11.85
C ALA A 287 16.26 -1.08 11.69
N TYR A 288 16.90 -2.01 10.97
CA TYR A 288 18.32 -1.88 10.60
C TYR A 288 18.56 -0.63 9.75
N LEU A 289 17.68 -0.36 8.80
CA LEU A 289 17.74 0.82 7.94
C LEU A 289 17.53 2.12 8.74
N ASP A 290 16.67 2.08 9.75
CA ASP A 290 16.47 3.22 10.67
C ASP A 290 17.73 3.49 11.49
N VAL A 291 18.43 2.45 11.97
CA VAL A 291 19.71 2.59 12.69
C VAL A 291 20.79 3.15 11.77
N ARG A 292 20.86 2.70 10.52
CA ARG A 292 21.80 3.23 9.52
C ARG A 292 21.51 4.70 9.20
N GLN A 293 20.25 5.06 9.01
CA GLN A 293 19.85 6.47 8.85
C GLN A 293 20.20 7.29 10.10
N ALA A 294 20.00 6.74 11.30
CA ALA A 294 20.37 7.40 12.54
C ALA A 294 21.88 7.67 12.63
N PHE A 295 22.71 6.73 12.17
CA PHE A 295 24.16 6.93 12.05
C PHE A 295 24.50 8.08 11.10
N ASP A 296 23.86 8.15 9.93
CA ASP A 296 24.08 9.27 8.98
C ASP A 296 23.72 10.63 9.59
N GLU A 297 22.57 10.70 10.29
CA GLU A 297 22.11 11.93 10.95
C GLU A 297 23.07 12.39 12.06
N LEU A 298 23.66 11.43 12.79
CA LEU A 298 24.68 11.66 13.80
C LEU A 298 26.09 11.87 13.21
N GLY A 299 26.28 11.64 11.91
CA GLY A 299 27.59 11.73 11.26
C GLY A 299 28.55 10.64 11.71
N ILE A 300 28.03 9.44 12.01
CA ILE A 300 28.78 8.29 12.47
C ILE A 300 28.94 7.34 11.29
N ASP A 301 30.17 7.24 10.75
CA ASP A 301 30.53 6.21 9.79
C ASP A 301 31.14 4.97 10.50
N GLU A 302 31.61 4.00 9.73
CA GLU A 302 32.21 2.78 10.28
C GLU A 302 33.49 3.05 11.07
N VAL A 303 34.30 4.03 10.65
CA VAL A 303 35.52 4.42 11.37
C VAL A 303 35.14 5.03 12.72
N ARG A 304 34.19 5.95 12.71
CA ARG A 304 33.70 6.62 13.92
C ARG A 304 32.98 5.66 14.86
N CYS A 305 32.32 4.62 14.35
CA CYS A 305 31.80 3.54 15.19
C CYS A 305 32.91 2.89 16.03
N ASN A 306 34.09 2.64 15.45
CA ASN A 306 35.22 2.06 16.17
C ASN A 306 35.78 3.01 17.22
N ASP A 307 35.94 4.30 16.87
CA ASP A 307 36.46 5.32 17.80
C ASP A 307 35.53 5.59 18.99
N LEU A 308 34.23 5.36 18.80
CA LEU A 308 33.20 5.55 19.82
C LEU A 308 32.90 4.28 20.63
N GLY A 309 33.52 3.14 20.31
CA GLY A 309 33.24 1.88 20.98
C GLY A 309 31.84 1.34 20.67
N LEU A 310 31.31 1.59 19.46
CA LEU A 310 29.93 1.28 19.05
C LEU A 310 29.88 0.08 18.09
N ARG A 311 29.30 -1.02 18.57
CA ARG A 311 29.12 -2.28 17.84
C ARG A 311 27.70 -2.38 17.28
N LEU A 312 27.53 -2.91 16.08
CA LEU A 312 26.22 -3.09 15.44
C LEU A 312 26.06 -4.53 14.94
N LEU A 313 25.06 -5.23 15.45
CA LEU A 313 24.63 -6.56 15.00
C LEU A 313 23.29 -6.47 14.30
N LYS A 314 23.28 -6.89 13.03
CA LYS A 314 22.05 -7.09 12.26
C LYS A 314 21.63 -8.55 12.35
N ILE A 315 20.46 -8.79 12.93
CA ILE A 315 19.84 -10.12 13.00
C ILE A 315 19.01 -10.35 11.74
N GLY A 316 19.42 -11.31 10.92
CA GLY A 316 18.68 -11.74 9.73
C GLY A 316 17.50 -12.67 10.06
N CYS A 317 17.67 -13.47 11.12
CA CYS A 317 16.67 -14.40 11.62
C CYS A 317 16.24 -14.01 13.05
N PRO A 318 15.24 -13.12 13.26
CA PRO A 318 14.80 -12.71 14.60
C PRO A 318 14.30 -13.82 15.50
N TRP A 319 13.95 -15.00 14.96
CA TRP A 319 13.70 -16.19 15.75
C TRP A 319 14.03 -17.46 14.94
N PRO A 320 14.72 -18.45 15.52
CA PRO A 320 15.38 -18.43 16.84
C PRO A 320 16.72 -17.67 16.80
N ILE A 321 17.16 -17.13 17.95
CA ILE A 321 18.49 -16.50 18.10
C ILE A 321 19.44 -17.43 18.85
N SER A 322 20.68 -17.53 18.40
CA SER A 322 21.71 -18.36 19.03
C SER A 322 22.28 -17.69 20.28
N ARG A 323 22.29 -18.42 21.41
CA ARG A 323 23.01 -18.04 22.63
C ARG A 323 24.49 -17.73 22.39
N GLN A 324 25.18 -18.57 21.62
CA GLN A 324 26.62 -18.43 21.37
C GLN A 324 26.96 -17.12 20.65
N GLU A 325 26.29 -16.83 19.53
CA GLU A 325 26.44 -15.56 18.80
C GLU A 325 26.15 -14.34 19.68
N LEU A 326 25.12 -14.39 20.53
CA LEU A 326 24.81 -13.30 21.46
C LEU A 326 25.90 -13.11 22.51
N MET A 327 26.45 -14.19 23.07
CA MET A 327 27.55 -14.11 24.04
C MET A 327 28.82 -13.53 23.40
N GLU A 328 29.13 -13.90 22.16
CA GLU A 328 30.25 -13.33 21.41
C GLU A 328 30.04 -11.82 21.16
N PHE A 329 28.84 -11.44 20.73
CA PHE A 329 28.48 -10.04 20.54
C PHE A 329 28.55 -9.23 21.84
N ALA A 330 28.10 -9.80 22.97
CA ALA A 330 28.04 -9.14 24.26
C ALA A 330 29.41 -8.93 24.91
N LYS A 331 30.46 -9.62 24.44
CA LYS A 331 31.80 -9.55 25.03
C LYS A 331 32.35 -8.11 25.05
N GLY A 332 32.62 -7.63 26.26
CA GLY A 332 33.18 -6.30 26.52
C GLY A 332 32.17 -5.15 26.58
N LEU A 333 30.90 -5.41 26.25
CA LEU A 333 29.85 -4.39 26.25
C LEU A 333 29.31 -4.13 27.67
N ASP A 334 29.01 -2.87 27.97
CA ASP A 334 28.29 -2.48 29.19
C ASP A 334 26.80 -2.32 28.92
N LEU A 335 26.44 -1.96 27.68
CA LEU A 335 25.08 -1.63 27.27
C LEU A 335 24.76 -2.27 25.91
N ILE A 336 23.57 -2.87 25.80
CA ILE A 336 22.97 -3.31 24.54
C ILE A 336 21.67 -2.55 24.33
N ILE A 337 21.53 -1.91 23.17
CA ILE A 337 20.33 -1.22 22.70
C ILE A 337 19.68 -2.10 21.62
N VAL A 338 18.47 -2.60 21.89
CA VAL A 338 17.71 -3.37 20.92
C VAL A 338 16.74 -2.45 20.18
N VAL A 339 16.94 -2.32 18.87
CA VAL A 339 16.10 -1.52 17.98
C VAL A 339 15.30 -2.47 17.09
N GLU A 340 14.07 -2.75 17.50
CA GLU A 340 13.11 -3.59 16.78
C GLU A 340 11.72 -2.92 16.75
N GLU A 341 10.89 -3.27 15.79
CA GLU A 341 9.54 -2.70 15.66
C GLU A 341 8.53 -3.38 16.62
N LYS A 342 7.44 -2.68 16.98
CA LYS A 342 6.31 -3.24 17.74
C LYS A 342 6.70 -3.85 19.10
N ARG A 343 6.19 -5.03 19.48
CA ARG A 343 6.51 -5.68 20.76
C ARG A 343 7.90 -6.30 20.73
N SER A 344 8.49 -6.50 21.90
CA SER A 344 9.84 -7.03 22.10
C SER A 344 9.93 -8.53 21.81
N LEU A 345 10.50 -8.93 20.66
CA LEU A 345 10.81 -10.32 20.32
C LEU A 345 12.31 -10.59 20.46
N VAL A 346 13.14 -9.74 19.87
CA VAL A 346 14.60 -9.84 19.95
C VAL A 346 15.07 -9.46 21.35
N GLU A 347 14.55 -8.38 21.93
CA GLU A 347 14.96 -7.90 23.26
C GLU A 347 14.69 -8.93 24.36
N VAL A 348 13.60 -9.69 24.27
CA VAL A 348 13.28 -10.75 25.24
C VAL A 348 14.28 -11.90 25.13
N GLN A 349 14.56 -12.38 23.91
CA GLN A 349 15.55 -13.44 23.67
C GLN A 349 16.96 -13.00 24.09
N VAL A 350 17.35 -11.74 23.83
CA VAL A 350 18.65 -11.20 24.27
C VAL A 350 18.81 -11.30 25.78
N ARG A 351 17.77 -10.94 26.55
CA ARG A 351 17.80 -11.07 28.01
C ARG A 351 17.80 -12.53 28.44
N GLU A 352 16.95 -13.36 27.85
CA GLU A 352 16.84 -14.80 28.15
C GLU A 352 18.17 -15.53 27.97
N GLU A 353 18.89 -15.24 26.89
CA GLU A 353 20.13 -15.94 26.54
C GLU A 353 21.38 -15.42 27.28
N LEU A 354 21.40 -14.12 27.64
CA LEU A 354 22.55 -13.47 28.28
C LEU A 354 22.47 -13.37 29.81
N TYR A 355 21.28 -13.15 30.39
CA TYR A 355 21.18 -12.90 31.83
C TYR A 355 21.37 -14.21 32.60
N GLY A 356 22.22 -14.18 33.63
CA GLY A 356 22.72 -15.38 34.29
C GLY A 356 24.05 -15.91 33.72
N THR A 357 24.61 -15.27 32.69
CA THR A 357 26.02 -15.49 32.29
C THR A 357 26.97 -14.58 33.07
N ALA A 358 28.27 -14.83 33.00
CA ALA A 358 29.29 -14.03 33.69
C ALA A 358 29.38 -12.58 33.20
N ASN A 359 28.93 -12.30 31.98
CA ASN A 359 28.92 -10.96 31.39
C ASN A 359 27.50 -10.61 30.94
N GLN A 360 26.83 -9.75 31.71
CA GLN A 360 25.44 -9.34 31.46
C GLN A 360 25.36 -7.82 31.25
N PRO A 361 25.52 -7.34 30.00
CA PRO A 361 25.32 -5.93 29.69
C PRO A 361 23.90 -5.51 30.04
N VAL A 362 23.71 -4.24 30.41
CA VAL A 362 22.37 -3.68 30.55
C VAL A 362 21.68 -3.76 29.19
N CYS A 363 20.51 -4.39 29.11
CA CYS A 363 19.75 -4.49 27.87
C CYS A 363 18.55 -3.54 27.90
N ILE A 364 18.54 -2.55 27.00
CA ILE A 364 17.44 -1.59 26.79
C ILE A 364 16.85 -1.75 25.38
N GLY A 365 15.66 -1.19 25.17
CA GLY A 365 14.99 -1.22 23.88
C GLY A 365 13.61 -0.58 23.97
N LYS A 366 12.57 -1.36 24.30
CA LYS A 366 11.24 -0.82 24.59
C LYS A 366 11.23 0.07 25.83
N LYS A 367 12.05 -0.28 26.81
CA LYS A 367 12.26 0.51 28.03
C LYS A 367 13.71 0.94 28.16
N ASP A 368 13.91 2.10 28.78
CA ASP A 368 15.22 2.64 29.13
C ASP A 368 15.74 2.03 30.45
N GLU A 369 16.91 2.51 30.89
CA GLU A 369 17.61 2.08 32.10
C GLU A 369 16.79 2.34 33.40
N ARG A 370 15.79 3.22 33.34
CA ARG A 370 14.89 3.58 34.46
C ARG A 370 13.54 2.87 34.38
N GLY A 371 13.31 2.08 33.33
CA GLY A 371 12.03 1.39 33.10
C GLY A 371 10.98 2.24 32.39
N GLU A 372 11.35 3.43 31.91
CA GLU A 372 10.48 4.32 31.13
C GLU A 372 10.44 3.90 29.66
N TRP A 373 9.36 4.22 28.95
CA TRP A 373 9.25 3.91 27.53
C TRP A 373 10.32 4.62 26.69
N LEU A 374 11.08 3.84 25.92
CA LEU A 374 12.12 4.32 25.02
C LEU A 374 11.69 4.19 23.56
N PHE A 375 11.62 2.96 23.03
CA PHE A 375 11.04 2.71 21.70
C PHE A 375 9.56 2.29 21.79
N PRO A 376 8.70 2.81 20.91
CA PRO A 376 7.27 2.55 20.99
C PRO A 376 6.93 1.08 20.65
N VAL A 377 6.01 0.49 21.43
CA VAL A 377 5.43 -0.84 21.15
C VAL A 377 4.26 -0.80 20.16
N LYS A 378 3.84 0.40 19.76
CA LYS A 378 2.69 0.68 18.88
C LYS A 378 3.11 1.63 17.76
N GLY A 379 2.41 1.57 16.63
CA GLY A 379 2.76 2.37 15.45
C GLY A 379 4.09 1.93 14.83
N ALA A 380 4.80 2.90 14.23
CA ALA A 380 6.11 2.70 13.59
C ALA A 380 7.22 3.36 14.41
N LEU A 381 8.46 2.89 14.23
CA LEU A 381 9.65 3.55 14.76
C LEU A 381 9.95 4.85 13.98
N ASP A 382 10.46 5.87 14.69
CA ASP A 382 10.97 7.10 14.10
C ASP A 382 12.52 7.07 14.10
N PRO A 383 13.18 7.16 12.93
CA PRO A 383 14.64 7.16 12.84
C PRO A 383 15.32 8.28 13.65
N ASN A 384 14.68 9.44 13.82
CA ASN A 384 15.22 10.53 14.61
C ASN A 384 15.18 10.22 16.10
N GLU A 385 14.14 9.50 16.58
CA GLU A 385 14.11 9.03 17.98
C GLU A 385 15.19 7.97 18.23
N VAL A 386 15.46 7.10 17.25
CA VAL A 386 16.60 6.15 17.27
C VAL A 386 17.93 6.91 17.34
N ALA A 387 18.12 7.93 16.50
CA ALA A 387 19.32 8.76 16.49
C ALA A 387 19.52 9.51 17.81
N ILE A 388 18.48 10.14 18.35
CA ILE A 388 18.53 10.81 19.65
C ILE A 388 18.90 9.83 20.76
N THR A 389 18.30 8.64 20.76
CA THR A 389 18.55 7.58 21.75
C THR A 389 20.01 7.15 21.76
N ILE A 390 20.56 6.85 20.58
CA ILE A 390 21.96 6.43 20.41
C ILE A 390 22.89 7.59 20.79
N GLY A 391 22.63 8.79 20.28
CA GLY A 391 23.45 9.98 20.51
C GLY A 391 23.54 10.38 21.98
N ASP A 392 22.41 10.41 22.71
CA ASP A 392 22.40 10.74 24.14
C ASP A 392 23.24 9.77 24.97
N ARG A 393 23.23 8.47 24.63
CA ARG A 393 23.99 7.42 25.33
C ARG A 393 25.47 7.43 24.98
N LEU A 394 25.82 7.81 23.75
CA LEU A 394 27.21 8.08 23.38
C LEU A 394 27.75 9.28 24.18
N LEU A 395 27.00 10.38 24.22
CA LEU A 395 27.39 11.62 24.92
C LEU A 395 27.52 11.43 26.43
N ALA A 396 26.70 10.56 27.03
CA ALA A 396 26.80 10.21 28.45
C ALA A 396 28.12 9.50 28.79
N ARG A 397 28.75 8.83 27.82
CA ARG A 397 30.03 8.12 28.02
C ARG A 397 31.24 8.97 27.62
N ARG A 398 31.14 9.69 26.51
CA ARG A 398 32.22 10.49 25.95
C ARG A 398 31.64 11.75 25.32
N HIS A 399 32.15 12.90 25.74
CA HIS A 399 31.77 14.18 25.16
C HIS A 399 32.24 14.28 23.70
N ASP A 400 31.36 14.71 22.81
CA ASP A 400 31.61 14.93 21.37
C ASP A 400 30.74 16.07 20.85
N ASP A 401 31.37 17.20 20.50
CA ASP A 401 30.66 18.42 20.07
C ASP A 401 29.84 18.23 18.79
N ALA A 402 30.33 17.40 17.87
CA ALA A 402 29.67 17.17 16.59
C ALA A 402 28.39 16.36 16.80
N ILE A 403 28.44 15.32 17.63
CA ILE A 403 27.27 14.53 18.00
C ILE A 403 26.28 15.37 18.81
N ALA A 404 26.75 16.12 19.81
CA ALA A 404 25.91 16.99 20.64
C ALA A 404 25.11 17.99 19.80
N THR A 405 25.77 18.64 18.83
CA THR A 405 25.13 19.57 17.90
C THR A 405 24.04 18.90 17.07
N ARG A 406 24.32 17.70 16.54
CA ARG A 406 23.37 16.94 15.71
C ARG A 406 22.17 16.44 16.53
N VAL A 407 22.40 15.92 17.73
CA VAL A 407 21.33 15.50 18.65
C VAL A 407 20.44 16.69 19.02
N SER A 408 21.00 17.85 19.32
CA SER A 408 20.23 19.06 19.62
C SER A 408 19.35 19.47 18.43
N ARG A 409 19.89 19.47 17.20
CA ARG A 409 19.13 19.71 15.97
C ARG A 409 17.97 18.72 15.79
N LEU A 410 18.21 17.44 16.02
CA LEU A 410 17.18 16.39 15.91
C LEU A 410 16.07 16.59 16.96
N LYS A 411 16.42 16.92 18.20
CA LYS A 411 15.45 17.24 19.27
C LYS A 411 14.58 18.44 18.91
N GLN A 412 15.18 19.50 18.33
CA GLN A 412 14.42 20.67 17.85
C GLN A 412 13.47 20.30 16.72
N ALA A 413 13.91 19.50 15.74
CA ALA A 413 13.06 19.02 14.65
C ALA A 413 11.88 18.17 15.16
N GLN A 414 12.12 17.29 16.14
CA GLN A 414 11.08 16.49 16.78
C GLN A 414 10.10 17.34 17.59
N HIS A 415 10.57 18.39 18.27
CA HIS A 415 9.69 19.34 18.95
C HIS A 415 8.78 20.07 17.96
N ALA A 416 9.35 20.61 16.87
CA ALA A 416 8.58 21.27 15.82
C ALA A 416 7.54 20.32 15.20
N LEU A 417 7.89 19.06 14.95
CA LEU A 417 6.94 18.04 14.47
C LEU A 417 5.75 17.87 15.42
N ARG A 418 5.96 17.89 16.74
CA ARG A 418 4.86 17.75 17.72
C ARG A 418 3.89 18.92 17.66
N GLU A 419 4.37 20.14 17.38
CA GLU A 419 3.58 21.36 17.30
C GLU A 419 2.79 21.53 15.99
N ILE A 420 3.25 20.93 14.88
CA ILE A 420 2.53 21.02 13.60
C ILE A 420 1.14 20.37 13.74
N GLN A 421 0.10 21.14 13.39
CA GLN A 421 -1.28 20.68 13.30
C GLN A 421 -1.72 20.59 11.84
N ASP A 422 -2.50 19.56 11.51
CA ASP A 422 -3.13 19.48 10.19
C ASP A 422 -4.14 20.62 10.02
N VAL A 423 -3.94 21.43 9.00
CA VAL A 423 -4.87 22.53 8.66
C VAL A 423 -6.18 21.97 8.08
N ALA A 424 -6.11 20.84 7.37
CA ALA A 424 -7.25 20.10 6.85
C ALA A 424 -6.88 18.62 6.66
N GLN A 425 -7.86 17.72 6.79
CA GLN A 425 -7.70 16.28 6.57
C GLN A 425 -8.55 15.80 5.41
N ARG A 426 -8.08 14.76 4.72
CA ARG A 426 -8.75 14.18 3.56
C ARG A 426 -9.27 12.78 3.91
N THR A 427 -10.53 12.73 4.36
CA THR A 427 -11.19 11.48 4.77
C THR A 427 -11.37 10.53 3.56
N PRO A 428 -11.05 9.23 3.70
CA PRO A 428 -11.35 8.22 2.68
C PRO A 428 -12.83 8.25 2.27
N TYR A 429 -13.11 8.12 0.97
CA TYR A 429 -14.44 8.31 0.44
C TYR A 429 -14.78 7.38 -0.73
N PHE A 430 -16.07 7.28 -1.08
CA PHE A 430 -16.51 6.49 -2.23
C PHE A 430 -16.11 7.13 -3.56
N CYS A 431 -15.80 6.28 -4.54
CA CYS A 431 -15.58 6.73 -5.91
C CYS A 431 -16.82 7.43 -6.45
N SER A 432 -16.66 8.37 -7.39
CA SER A 432 -17.78 8.94 -8.13
C SER A 432 -18.67 7.85 -8.72
N GLY A 433 -19.97 7.92 -8.47
CA GLY A 433 -20.94 6.91 -8.91
C GLY A 433 -20.77 5.50 -8.32
N CYS A 434 -20.22 5.38 -7.12
CA CYS A 434 -20.09 4.11 -6.42
C CYS A 434 -21.47 3.50 -6.10
N PRO A 435 -21.70 2.19 -6.38
CA PRO A 435 -22.94 1.52 -5.98
C PRO A 435 -23.21 1.56 -4.47
N HIS A 436 -22.15 1.66 -3.66
CA HIS A 436 -22.26 1.72 -2.21
C HIS A 436 -22.84 3.02 -1.68
N ASN A 437 -22.93 4.09 -2.48
CA ASN A 437 -23.64 5.32 -2.10
C ASN A 437 -25.10 5.03 -1.74
N SER A 438 -25.74 4.10 -2.47
CA SER A 438 -27.11 3.65 -2.21
C SER A 438 -27.13 2.36 -1.38
N SER A 439 -26.26 1.39 -1.71
CA SER A 439 -26.35 0.04 -1.15
C SER A 439 -26.09 -0.03 0.36
N THR A 440 -25.35 0.92 0.95
CA THR A 440 -25.09 0.93 2.41
C THR A 440 -26.12 1.70 3.21
N VAL A 441 -27.12 2.32 2.57
CA VAL A 441 -28.22 2.99 3.25
C VAL A 441 -29.18 1.95 3.81
N VAL A 442 -29.66 2.18 5.04
CA VAL A 442 -30.66 1.37 5.74
C VAL A 442 -31.89 2.20 6.09
N PRO A 443 -33.05 1.58 6.32
CA PRO A 443 -34.24 2.31 6.75
C PRO A 443 -34.03 3.08 8.06
N GLU A 444 -34.78 4.17 8.24
CA GLU A 444 -34.77 4.98 9.46
C GLU A 444 -35.04 4.12 10.72
N GLY A 445 -34.30 4.40 11.80
CA GLY A 445 -34.36 3.64 13.05
C GLY A 445 -33.67 2.27 13.03
N MET A 446 -33.29 1.77 11.86
CA MET A 446 -32.53 0.52 11.72
C MET A 446 -31.01 0.79 11.70
N ARG A 447 -30.22 -0.27 11.91
CA ARG A 447 -28.76 -0.19 11.85
C ARG A 447 -28.16 -1.36 11.07
N ALA A 448 -26.97 -1.12 10.52
CA ALA A 448 -26.13 -2.14 9.91
C ALA A 448 -24.79 -2.26 10.65
N TYR A 449 -24.17 -3.43 10.56
CA TYR A 449 -22.73 -3.56 10.75
C TYR A 449 -22.01 -3.33 9.41
N ALA A 450 -20.78 -2.83 9.50
CA ALA A 450 -19.88 -2.77 8.37
C ALA A 450 -19.27 -4.15 8.08
N GLY A 451 -19.00 -4.42 6.81
CA GLY A 451 -18.13 -5.52 6.38
C GLY A 451 -16.75 -5.00 6.01
N ILE A 452 -15.79 -5.92 5.84
CA ILE A 452 -14.45 -5.57 5.35
C ILE A 452 -14.52 -5.08 3.89
N GLY A 453 -13.70 -4.09 3.54
CA GLY A 453 -13.67 -3.47 2.21
C GLY A 453 -14.31 -2.08 2.19
N CYS A 454 -14.91 -1.68 1.06
CA CYS A 454 -15.49 -0.34 0.92
C CYS A 454 -16.60 -0.08 1.96
N HIS A 455 -17.28 -1.12 2.43
CA HIS A 455 -18.34 -1.02 3.42
C HIS A 455 -17.84 -0.52 4.78
N TYR A 456 -16.56 -0.75 5.11
CA TYR A 456 -15.92 -0.18 6.28
C TYR A 456 -15.95 1.36 6.27
N MET A 457 -15.84 1.97 5.08
CA MET A 457 -15.87 3.42 4.90
C MET A 457 -17.24 4.04 5.13
N ALA A 458 -18.32 3.25 5.07
CA ALA A 458 -19.67 3.74 5.31
C ALA A 458 -19.85 4.30 6.74
N GLN A 459 -19.01 3.85 7.68
CA GLN A 459 -18.98 4.38 9.06
C GLN A 459 -18.62 5.86 9.13
N TRP A 460 -17.96 6.42 8.12
CA TRP A 460 -17.58 7.85 8.05
C TRP A 460 -18.58 8.72 7.28
N MET A 461 -19.68 8.15 6.77
CA MET A 461 -20.54 8.78 5.76
C MET A 461 -21.92 9.25 6.24
N ASP A 462 -22.11 9.54 7.54
CA ASP A 462 -23.43 9.85 8.11
C ASP A 462 -24.48 8.81 7.70
N ARG A 463 -24.24 7.58 8.17
CA ARG A 463 -25.03 6.39 7.92
C ARG A 463 -25.19 5.65 9.23
N SER A 464 -26.32 4.96 9.42
CA SER A 464 -26.53 4.04 10.55
C SER A 464 -25.78 2.71 10.39
N THR A 465 -24.52 2.77 9.94
CA THR A 465 -23.63 1.62 9.81
C THR A 465 -22.49 1.80 10.81
N LEU A 466 -22.44 0.96 11.85
CA LEU A 466 -21.46 1.06 12.93
C LEU A 466 -21.01 -0.33 13.37
N GLY A 467 -19.75 -0.45 13.75
CA GLY A 467 -19.16 -1.71 14.20
C GLY A 467 -18.75 -2.60 13.03
N TYR A 468 -17.73 -3.42 13.28
CA TYR A 468 -17.10 -4.31 12.31
C TYR A 468 -16.45 -5.48 13.06
N THR A 469 -16.05 -6.51 12.32
CA THR A 469 -15.42 -7.73 12.84
C THR A 469 -14.43 -8.28 11.80
N GLN A 470 -13.74 -9.39 12.11
CA GLN A 470 -12.81 -10.02 11.18
C GLN A 470 -13.48 -10.52 9.90
N MET A 471 -12.72 -10.60 8.81
CA MET A 471 -13.20 -11.12 7.52
C MET A 471 -13.65 -12.57 7.66
N GLY A 472 -14.88 -12.85 7.22
CA GLY A 472 -15.56 -14.14 7.38
C GLY A 472 -16.39 -14.26 8.67
N GLY A 473 -16.24 -13.34 9.62
CA GLY A 473 -17.05 -13.29 10.85
C GLY A 473 -18.24 -12.32 10.77
N GLU A 474 -18.36 -11.55 9.67
CA GLU A 474 -19.41 -10.56 9.47
C GLU A 474 -20.80 -11.13 9.76
N GLY A 475 -21.54 -10.48 10.67
CA GLY A 475 -22.90 -10.85 11.05
C GLY A 475 -22.97 -11.88 12.19
N ALA A 476 -21.92 -12.68 12.40
CA ALA A 476 -21.88 -13.65 13.49
C ALA A 476 -21.82 -12.99 14.88
N ASN A 477 -21.30 -11.76 14.97
CA ASN A 477 -21.37 -10.96 16.19
C ASN A 477 -22.82 -10.67 16.64
N TRP A 478 -23.79 -10.65 15.70
CA TRP A 478 -25.21 -10.55 16.04
C TRP A 478 -25.73 -11.81 16.76
N ILE A 479 -25.17 -12.99 16.48
CA ILE A 479 -25.55 -14.22 17.19
C ILE A 479 -25.32 -14.06 18.69
N GLY A 480 -24.21 -13.42 19.07
CA GLY A 480 -23.92 -13.09 20.46
C GLY A 480 -24.70 -11.90 21.01
N GLU A 481 -24.99 -10.86 20.20
CA GLU A 481 -25.73 -9.69 20.67
C GLU A 481 -27.25 -9.93 20.80
N ALA A 482 -27.86 -10.67 19.86
CA ALA A 482 -29.31 -10.78 19.71
C ALA A 482 -30.04 -11.22 20.99
N PRO A 483 -29.58 -12.25 21.74
CA PRO A 483 -30.28 -12.69 22.96
C PRO A 483 -30.29 -11.66 24.09
N PHE A 484 -29.42 -10.65 24.04
CA PHE A 484 -29.27 -9.63 25.07
C PHE A 484 -29.70 -8.23 24.59
N SER A 485 -30.25 -8.13 23.38
CA SER A 485 -30.65 -6.86 22.76
C SER A 485 -32.17 -6.68 22.82
N ARG A 486 -32.62 -5.45 23.07
CA ARG A 486 -34.02 -5.06 22.82
C ARG A 486 -34.32 -4.91 21.32
N ARG A 487 -33.29 -4.90 20.47
CA ARG A 487 -33.44 -4.81 19.03
C ARG A 487 -33.70 -6.19 18.46
N ALA A 488 -34.74 -6.31 17.65
CA ALA A 488 -35.13 -7.60 17.09
C ALA A 488 -34.36 -7.98 15.81
N HIS A 489 -33.72 -7.03 15.12
CA HIS A 489 -33.12 -7.24 13.80
C HIS A 489 -31.96 -6.27 13.52
N VAL A 490 -30.99 -6.72 12.71
CA VAL A 490 -29.91 -5.89 12.15
C VAL A 490 -29.63 -6.24 10.69
N PHE A 491 -29.00 -5.31 9.97
CA PHE A 491 -28.40 -5.59 8.66
C PHE A 491 -26.90 -5.89 8.78
N GLN A 492 -26.38 -6.77 7.93
CA GLN A 492 -24.94 -6.97 7.77
C GLN A 492 -24.54 -6.65 6.34
N ASN A 493 -23.70 -5.65 6.12
CA ASN A 493 -23.09 -5.43 4.80
C ASN A 493 -21.97 -6.46 4.59
N LEU A 494 -21.99 -7.18 3.48
CA LEU A 494 -21.00 -8.21 3.14
C LEU A 494 -20.64 -8.10 1.66
N GLY A 495 -19.35 -7.99 1.33
CA GLY A 495 -18.92 -7.99 -0.08
C GLY A 495 -18.98 -9.39 -0.69
N ASP A 496 -19.13 -9.48 -2.01
CA ASP A 496 -19.02 -10.73 -2.78
C ASP A 496 -17.67 -11.45 -2.61
N GLY A 497 -16.57 -10.70 -2.53
CA GLY A 497 -15.25 -11.24 -2.20
C GLY A 497 -15.19 -11.85 -0.79
N THR A 498 -15.81 -11.21 0.20
CA THR A 498 -15.85 -11.75 1.56
C THR A 498 -16.80 -12.93 1.69
N TYR A 499 -17.93 -12.89 0.98
CA TYR A 499 -18.84 -14.02 0.89
C TYR A 499 -18.11 -15.30 0.45
N ASN A 500 -17.31 -15.18 -0.61
CA ASN A 500 -16.50 -16.26 -1.16
C ASN A 500 -15.40 -16.74 -0.21
N HIS A 501 -14.69 -15.78 0.41
CA HIS A 501 -13.57 -16.05 1.29
C HIS A 501 -13.97 -16.91 2.50
N SER A 502 -15.01 -16.50 3.22
CA SER A 502 -15.53 -17.21 4.42
C SER A 502 -16.88 -16.72 4.92
N GLY A 503 -17.43 -15.62 4.39
CA GLY A 503 -18.69 -15.04 4.86
C GLY A 503 -19.90 -15.96 4.68
N TYR A 504 -19.82 -16.93 3.76
CA TYR A 504 -20.80 -18.01 3.64
C TYR A 504 -20.98 -18.78 4.96
N LEU A 505 -19.89 -19.07 5.69
CA LEU A 505 -19.96 -19.78 6.97
C LEU A 505 -20.66 -18.96 8.05
N ALA A 506 -20.50 -17.63 8.05
CA ALA A 506 -21.24 -16.74 8.96
C ALA A 506 -22.75 -16.73 8.68
N ILE A 507 -23.16 -16.75 7.41
CA ILE A 507 -24.56 -16.87 7.01
C ILE A 507 -25.13 -18.21 7.53
N ARG A 508 -24.41 -19.30 7.29
CA ARG A 508 -24.78 -20.63 7.79
C ARG A 508 -24.94 -20.66 9.31
N ALA A 509 -24.00 -20.06 10.04
CA ALA A 509 -24.06 -19.96 11.50
C ALA A 509 -25.27 -19.14 11.97
N ALA A 510 -25.61 -18.05 11.28
CA ALA A 510 -26.79 -17.23 11.61
C ALA A 510 -28.11 -17.98 11.37
N VAL A 511 -28.20 -18.74 10.28
CA VAL A 511 -29.35 -19.61 10.00
C VAL A 511 -29.48 -20.68 11.09
N ALA A 512 -28.39 -21.37 11.42
CA ALA A 512 -28.37 -22.39 12.47
C ALA A 512 -28.75 -21.84 13.84
N SER A 513 -28.36 -20.60 14.14
CA SER A 513 -28.69 -19.92 15.39
C SER A 513 -30.10 -19.34 15.44
N GLY A 514 -30.84 -19.36 14.34
CA GLY A 514 -32.21 -18.85 14.25
C GLY A 514 -32.34 -17.35 14.48
N VAL A 515 -31.26 -16.57 14.34
CA VAL A 515 -31.29 -15.12 14.59
C VAL A 515 -31.92 -14.34 13.44
N ASN A 516 -32.59 -13.25 13.80
CA ASN A 516 -33.21 -12.31 12.87
C ASN A 516 -32.16 -11.33 12.32
N ILE A 517 -31.70 -11.56 11.10
CA ILE A 517 -30.68 -10.73 10.45
C ILE A 517 -30.88 -10.72 8.95
N THR A 518 -30.62 -9.58 8.31
CA THR A 518 -30.55 -9.50 6.85
C THR A 518 -29.11 -9.29 6.39
N TYR A 519 -28.56 -10.26 5.69
CA TYR A 519 -27.28 -10.11 5.01
C TYR A 519 -27.48 -9.36 3.69
N LYS A 520 -26.75 -8.28 3.51
CA LYS A 520 -26.69 -7.50 2.27
C LYS A 520 -25.41 -7.88 1.54
N VAL A 521 -25.50 -8.85 0.63
CA VAL A 521 -24.39 -9.28 -0.23
C VAL A 521 -24.23 -8.27 -1.35
N LEU A 522 -23.23 -7.40 -1.22
CA LEU A 522 -22.96 -6.30 -2.13
C LEU A 522 -22.06 -6.80 -3.27
N PHE A 523 -22.70 -7.29 -4.33
CA PHE A 523 -22.05 -7.90 -5.50
C PHE A 523 -21.62 -6.81 -6.49
N ASN A 524 -20.31 -6.71 -6.72
CA ASN A 524 -19.73 -5.67 -7.58
C ASN A 524 -18.78 -6.22 -8.66
N ASP A 525 -18.62 -7.55 -8.73
CA ASP A 525 -17.83 -8.29 -9.74
C ASP A 525 -16.33 -7.93 -9.73
N ALA A 526 -15.83 -7.33 -8.65
CA ALA A 526 -14.42 -6.97 -8.55
C ALA A 526 -13.94 -6.79 -7.10
N VAL A 527 -12.77 -7.34 -6.79
CA VAL A 527 -12.08 -7.01 -5.53
C VAL A 527 -11.41 -5.64 -5.67
N ALA A 528 -12.24 -4.61 -5.52
CA ALA A 528 -11.92 -3.26 -5.96
C ALA A 528 -10.78 -2.60 -5.18
N MET A 529 -10.71 -2.83 -3.86
CA MET A 529 -9.72 -2.19 -2.98
C MET A 529 -8.30 -2.75 -3.13
N THR A 530 -8.14 -3.94 -3.69
CA THR A 530 -6.83 -4.60 -3.87
C THR A 530 -6.32 -4.54 -5.30
N GLY A 531 -6.94 -3.73 -6.18
CA GLY A 531 -6.48 -3.56 -7.56
C GLY A 531 -7.49 -3.92 -8.64
N GLY A 532 -8.72 -4.34 -8.29
CA GLY A 532 -9.80 -4.60 -9.24
C GLY A 532 -9.68 -5.94 -9.97
N GLN A 533 -9.14 -6.94 -9.29
CA GLN A 533 -9.15 -8.33 -9.74
C GLN A 533 -10.59 -8.86 -9.81
N PRO A 534 -10.91 -9.84 -10.68
CA PRO A 534 -12.17 -10.57 -10.58
C PRO A 534 -12.25 -11.34 -9.25
N ASN A 535 -13.45 -11.70 -8.82
CA ASN A 535 -13.63 -12.56 -7.65
C ASN A 535 -13.09 -13.98 -7.95
N ASP A 536 -12.48 -14.63 -6.96
CA ASP A 536 -11.98 -16.00 -7.12
C ASP A 536 -13.15 -16.98 -7.31
N GLY A 537 -12.94 -18.09 -8.02
CA GLY A 537 -13.96 -19.13 -8.18
C GLY A 537 -15.16 -18.79 -9.08
N GLY A 538 -15.22 -17.58 -9.66
CA GLY A 538 -16.20 -17.25 -10.71
C GLY A 538 -17.65 -17.15 -10.23
N LEU A 539 -17.87 -16.70 -8.99
CA LEU A 539 -19.20 -16.51 -8.41
C LEU A 539 -20.09 -15.57 -9.24
N THR A 540 -21.33 -16.00 -9.44
CA THR A 540 -22.42 -15.23 -10.05
C THR A 540 -23.55 -15.00 -9.06
N VAL A 541 -24.41 -14.00 -9.32
CA VAL A 541 -25.55 -13.69 -8.46
C VAL A 541 -26.51 -14.88 -8.30
N SER A 542 -26.77 -15.64 -9.37
CA SER A 542 -27.63 -16.83 -9.32
C SER A 542 -27.01 -17.98 -8.53
N GLN A 543 -25.69 -18.15 -8.57
CA GLN A 543 -24.98 -19.12 -7.72
C GLN A 543 -25.10 -18.74 -6.24
N ILE A 544 -24.83 -17.47 -5.89
CA ILE A 544 -24.97 -17.00 -4.50
C ILE A 544 -26.41 -17.21 -4.01
N ALA A 545 -27.41 -16.83 -4.81
CA ALA A 545 -28.81 -16.98 -4.47
C ALA A 545 -29.19 -18.45 -4.18
N ARG A 546 -28.74 -19.38 -5.03
CA ARG A 546 -28.99 -20.82 -4.83
C ARG A 546 -28.25 -21.37 -3.62
N GLN A 547 -27.00 -20.97 -3.40
CA GLN A 547 -26.19 -21.39 -2.23
C GLN A 547 -26.86 -20.97 -0.92
N VAL A 548 -27.23 -19.69 -0.78
CA VAL A 548 -27.86 -19.22 0.48
C VAL A 548 -29.27 -19.79 0.67
N ALA A 549 -30.02 -20.02 -0.41
CA ALA A 549 -31.32 -20.69 -0.33
C ALA A 549 -31.18 -22.15 0.15
N ALA A 550 -30.16 -22.86 -0.33
CA ALA A 550 -29.86 -24.23 0.08
C ALA A 550 -29.45 -24.33 1.56
N GLU A 551 -28.81 -23.29 2.12
CA GLU A 551 -28.52 -23.20 3.56
C GLU A 551 -29.76 -22.96 4.43
N GLY A 552 -30.93 -22.68 3.85
CA GLY A 552 -32.18 -22.49 4.59
C GLY A 552 -32.51 -21.04 4.93
N VAL A 553 -31.91 -20.07 4.24
CA VAL A 553 -32.30 -18.64 4.34
C VAL A 553 -33.80 -18.49 4.01
N ARG A 554 -34.52 -17.73 4.85
CA ARG A 554 -35.98 -17.61 4.77
C ARG A 554 -36.48 -16.86 3.54
N ARG A 555 -35.70 -15.88 3.08
CA ARG A 555 -36.02 -15.05 1.92
C ARG A 555 -34.74 -14.58 1.25
N VAL A 556 -34.67 -14.77 -0.07
CA VAL A 556 -33.60 -14.26 -0.94
C VAL A 556 -34.20 -13.26 -1.92
N VAL A 557 -33.59 -12.09 -2.04
CA VAL A 557 -33.99 -11.02 -2.97
C VAL A 557 -32.77 -10.50 -3.73
N VAL A 558 -32.92 -10.15 -5.00
CA VAL A 558 -31.91 -9.43 -5.78
C VAL A 558 -32.37 -7.99 -6.00
N VAL A 559 -31.48 -7.03 -5.79
CA VAL A 559 -31.69 -5.60 -6.07
C VAL A 559 -30.61 -5.14 -7.05
N THR A 560 -30.98 -4.50 -8.15
CA THR A 560 -30.02 -4.04 -9.18
C THR A 560 -30.49 -2.77 -9.89
N ASP A 561 -29.58 -2.03 -10.54
CA ASP A 561 -29.90 -0.91 -11.43
C ASP A 561 -30.46 -1.34 -12.79
N GLU A 562 -30.41 -2.65 -13.10
CA GLU A 562 -30.86 -3.21 -14.37
C GLU A 562 -31.66 -4.52 -14.16
N PRO A 563 -32.87 -4.51 -13.55
CA PRO A 563 -33.64 -5.74 -13.25
C PRO A 563 -33.89 -6.65 -14.44
N TRP A 564 -33.95 -6.06 -15.64
CA TRP A 564 -34.17 -6.75 -16.91
C TRP A 564 -32.92 -7.43 -17.51
N LYS A 565 -31.72 -7.27 -16.91
CA LYS A 565 -30.47 -7.81 -17.50
C LYS A 565 -30.37 -9.33 -17.42
N TYR A 566 -31.13 -9.96 -16.53
CA TYR A 566 -31.09 -11.41 -16.35
C TYR A 566 -31.95 -12.11 -17.40
N PRO A 567 -31.40 -13.11 -18.11
CA PRO A 567 -32.18 -13.96 -19.00
C PRO A 567 -33.38 -14.60 -18.29
N LYS A 568 -34.50 -14.79 -19.01
CA LYS A 568 -35.73 -15.37 -18.44
C LYS A 568 -35.54 -16.81 -17.92
N ASP A 569 -34.57 -17.52 -18.46
CA ASP A 569 -34.17 -18.89 -18.13
C ASP A 569 -33.07 -18.96 -17.07
N THR A 570 -32.71 -17.83 -16.43
CA THR A 570 -31.78 -17.83 -15.30
C THR A 570 -32.31 -18.73 -14.18
N ASP A 571 -31.49 -19.70 -13.78
CA ASP A 571 -31.82 -20.64 -12.71
C ASP A 571 -31.81 -19.96 -11.33
N TRP A 572 -32.99 -19.54 -10.87
CA TRP A 572 -33.22 -18.89 -9.59
C TRP A 572 -33.82 -19.85 -8.55
N PRO A 573 -33.49 -19.69 -7.26
CA PRO A 573 -34.18 -20.43 -6.20
C PRO A 573 -35.66 -20.02 -6.13
N ARG A 574 -36.49 -20.95 -5.63
CA ARG A 574 -37.94 -20.76 -5.52
C ARG A 574 -38.28 -19.48 -4.73
N ALA A 575 -39.28 -18.76 -5.23
CA ALA A 575 -39.81 -17.52 -4.65
C ALA A 575 -38.85 -16.32 -4.64
N LEU A 576 -37.66 -16.38 -5.25
CA LEU A 576 -36.80 -15.21 -5.42
C LEU A 576 -37.49 -14.11 -6.24
N THR A 577 -37.28 -12.86 -5.84
CA THR A 577 -37.75 -11.68 -6.59
C THR A 577 -36.57 -10.78 -6.93
N VAL A 578 -36.66 -10.09 -8.06
CA VAL A 578 -35.68 -9.11 -8.54
C VAL A 578 -36.34 -7.74 -8.55
N HIS A 579 -35.72 -6.74 -7.92
CA HIS A 579 -36.25 -5.38 -7.79
C HIS A 579 -35.25 -4.34 -8.32
N HIS A 580 -35.76 -3.16 -8.68
CA HIS A 580 -34.91 -2.03 -9.01
C HIS A 580 -34.29 -1.44 -7.73
N ARG A 581 -33.09 -0.85 -7.83
CA ARG A 581 -32.42 -0.24 -6.67
C ARG A 581 -33.19 0.90 -5.99
N ASP A 582 -34.15 1.51 -6.69
CA ASP A 582 -35.00 2.55 -6.12
C ASP A 582 -35.97 1.99 -5.06
N ASP A 583 -36.28 0.69 -5.13
CA ASP A 583 -37.15 -0.01 -4.17
C ASP A 583 -36.40 -0.50 -2.91
N LEU A 584 -35.08 -0.22 -2.81
CA LEU A 584 -34.19 -0.78 -1.79
C LEU A 584 -34.69 -0.58 -0.35
N ILE A 585 -35.25 0.59 -0.01
CA ILE A 585 -35.73 0.86 1.34
C ILE A 585 -36.99 0.05 1.66
N THR A 586 -37.91 -0.08 0.70
CA THR A 586 -39.13 -0.88 0.84
C THR A 586 -38.77 -2.35 1.03
N VAL A 587 -37.91 -2.89 0.16
CA VAL A 587 -37.43 -4.28 0.26
C VAL A 587 -36.72 -4.53 1.59
N GLN A 588 -35.87 -3.61 2.06
CA GLN A 588 -35.19 -3.79 3.35
C GLN A 588 -36.17 -3.84 4.53
N LYS A 589 -37.25 -3.03 4.53
CA LYS A 589 -38.28 -3.08 5.58
C LYS A 589 -39.04 -4.40 5.58
N GLU A 590 -39.38 -4.91 4.39
CA GLU A 590 -40.03 -6.22 4.25
C GLU A 590 -39.13 -7.34 4.79
N LEU A 591 -37.85 -7.36 4.41
CA LEU A 591 -36.90 -8.38 4.87
C LEU A 591 -36.66 -8.33 6.38
N ALA A 592 -36.64 -7.13 6.98
CA ALA A 592 -36.45 -6.96 8.41
C ALA A 592 -37.64 -7.47 9.25
N ALA A 593 -38.83 -7.53 8.67
CA ALA A 593 -40.04 -8.03 9.33
C ALA A 593 -40.14 -9.57 9.33
N ILE A 594 -39.33 -10.26 8.53
CA ILE A 594 -39.34 -11.72 8.42
C ILE A 594 -38.49 -12.34 9.55
N PRO A 595 -39.06 -13.17 10.43
CA PRO A 595 -38.28 -13.89 11.44
C PRO A 595 -37.26 -14.84 10.79
N GLY A 596 -36.06 -14.89 11.36
CA GLY A 596 -34.92 -15.67 10.89
C GLY A 596 -33.98 -14.89 9.96
N THR A 597 -33.03 -15.61 9.37
CA THR A 597 -32.03 -15.02 8.48
C THR A 597 -32.59 -14.82 7.07
N THR A 598 -32.40 -13.62 6.52
CA THR A 598 -32.75 -13.24 5.14
C THR A 598 -31.51 -12.71 4.39
N VAL A 599 -31.55 -12.75 3.05
CA VAL A 599 -30.45 -12.29 2.19
C VAL A 599 -30.97 -11.36 1.10
N LEU A 600 -30.32 -10.21 0.97
CA LEU A 600 -30.46 -9.26 -0.14
C LEU A 600 -29.15 -9.25 -0.92
N ILE A 601 -29.17 -9.62 -2.19
CA ILE A 601 -28.02 -9.49 -3.09
C ILE A 601 -28.16 -8.18 -3.87
N TYR A 602 -27.27 -7.22 -3.61
CA TYR A 602 -27.24 -5.94 -4.32
C TYR A 602 -26.23 -6.04 -5.46
N ASP A 603 -26.72 -6.21 -6.70
CA ASP A 603 -25.88 -6.39 -7.89
C ASP A 603 -25.71 -5.07 -8.66
N GLN A 604 -24.51 -4.49 -8.57
CA GLN A 604 -24.09 -3.36 -9.39
C GLN A 604 -22.56 -3.30 -9.48
N THR A 605 -22.02 -3.31 -10.71
CA THR A 605 -20.56 -3.34 -10.94
C THR A 605 -19.83 -2.16 -10.29
N CYS A 606 -18.63 -2.43 -9.75
CA CYS A 606 -17.76 -1.41 -9.16
C CYS A 606 -17.49 -0.22 -10.11
N ALA A 607 -17.68 1.01 -9.61
CA ALA A 607 -17.52 2.22 -10.40
C ALA A 607 -16.10 2.44 -10.95
N ALA A 608 -15.08 2.08 -10.17
CA ALA A 608 -13.69 2.16 -10.62
C ALA A 608 -13.42 1.19 -11.78
N GLU A 609 -14.03 0.00 -11.73
CA GLU A 609 -13.88 -1.02 -12.75
C GLU A 609 -14.70 -0.71 -14.00
N LYS A 610 -15.94 -0.19 -13.86
CA LYS A 610 -16.72 0.37 -14.99
C LYS A 610 -15.86 1.35 -15.81
N ARG A 611 -15.14 2.27 -15.13
CA ARG A 611 -14.25 3.23 -15.81
C ARG A 611 -13.08 2.56 -16.55
N ARG A 612 -12.42 1.57 -15.95
CA ARG A 612 -11.30 0.84 -16.56
C ARG A 612 -11.76 0.05 -17.78
N ARG A 613 -12.86 -0.68 -17.67
CA ARG A 613 -13.44 -1.46 -18.78
C ARG A 613 -13.90 -0.54 -19.92
N ARG A 614 -14.52 0.61 -19.62
CA ARG A 614 -14.86 1.63 -20.65
C ARG A 614 -13.64 2.15 -21.41
N LYS A 615 -12.53 2.45 -20.73
CA LYS A 615 -11.27 2.86 -21.39
C LYS A 615 -10.74 1.77 -22.35
N ARG A 616 -10.97 0.50 -22.03
CA ARG A 616 -10.57 -0.66 -22.85
C ARG A 616 -11.61 -1.06 -23.89
N GLY A 617 -12.75 -0.37 -23.97
CA GLY A 617 -13.87 -0.75 -24.86
C GLY A 617 -14.64 -2.01 -24.42
N LEU A 618 -14.47 -2.46 -23.18
CA LEU A 618 -15.05 -3.71 -22.65
C LEU A 618 -16.31 -3.47 -21.80
N TYR A 619 -16.86 -2.25 -21.78
CA TYR A 619 -18.07 -1.91 -21.04
C TYR A 619 -18.81 -0.77 -21.73
N PRO A 620 -20.16 -0.76 -21.74
CA PRO A 620 -20.94 0.29 -22.38
C PRO A 620 -20.56 1.67 -21.86
N ASP A 621 -20.37 2.62 -22.78
CA ASP A 621 -20.26 4.03 -22.45
C ASP A 621 -21.57 4.75 -22.79
N PRO A 622 -22.41 5.09 -21.78
CA PRO A 622 -23.67 5.77 -22.05
C PRO A 622 -23.43 7.09 -22.78
N ASP A 623 -24.16 7.30 -23.87
CA ASP A 623 -24.13 8.54 -24.64
C ASP A 623 -25.06 9.60 -24.05
N LYS A 624 -24.93 9.78 -22.73
CA LYS A 624 -25.63 10.78 -21.94
C LYS A 624 -24.65 11.44 -20.99
N ARG A 625 -24.64 12.76 -20.96
CA ARG A 625 -23.83 13.59 -20.05
C ARG A 625 -24.75 14.50 -19.25
N VAL A 626 -24.39 14.73 -17.99
CA VAL A 626 -25.08 15.69 -17.12
C VAL A 626 -24.21 16.93 -17.02
N ILE A 627 -24.82 18.08 -17.31
CA ILE A 627 -24.23 19.41 -17.19
C ILE A 627 -25.11 20.19 -16.22
N ILE A 628 -24.50 21.11 -15.46
CA ILE A 628 -25.22 22.04 -14.61
C ILE A 628 -25.12 23.42 -15.26
N ASN A 629 -26.26 24.03 -15.56
CA ASN A 629 -26.31 25.40 -16.02
C ASN A 629 -25.99 26.33 -14.84
N GLU A 630 -24.82 26.96 -14.86
CA GLU A 630 -24.33 27.81 -13.77
C GLU A 630 -25.17 29.08 -13.55
N LEU A 631 -25.88 29.56 -14.57
CA LEU A 631 -26.79 30.70 -14.46
C LEU A 631 -28.05 30.38 -13.66
N VAL A 632 -28.49 29.12 -13.68
CA VAL A 632 -29.69 28.65 -12.96
C VAL A 632 -29.31 28.05 -11.61
N CYS A 633 -28.05 27.65 -11.42
CA CYS A 633 -27.60 27.01 -10.20
C CYS A 633 -27.62 27.99 -9.03
N GLU A 634 -28.17 27.56 -7.90
CA GLU A 634 -28.16 28.34 -6.64
C GLU A 634 -27.06 27.87 -5.69
N GLY A 635 -26.34 26.79 -6.02
CA GLY A 635 -25.27 26.26 -5.17
C GLY A 635 -25.74 25.42 -3.98
N CYS A 636 -27.05 25.20 -3.81
CA CYS A 636 -27.70 24.57 -2.64
C CYS A 636 -27.12 23.21 -2.18
N GLY A 637 -26.52 22.44 -3.09
CA GLY A 637 -25.82 21.20 -2.76
C GLY A 637 -26.69 19.94 -2.65
N ASP A 638 -28.01 20.02 -2.89
CA ASP A 638 -28.92 18.85 -2.83
C ASP A 638 -28.46 17.70 -3.74
N CYS A 639 -27.95 18.03 -4.94
CA CYS A 639 -27.33 17.06 -5.84
C CYS A 639 -26.16 16.28 -5.20
N GLY A 640 -25.37 16.92 -4.33
CA GLY A 640 -24.30 16.31 -3.54
C GLY A 640 -24.85 15.43 -2.43
N ILE A 641 -25.87 15.90 -1.69
CA ILE A 641 -26.51 15.15 -0.60
C ILE A 641 -27.14 13.85 -1.11
N LYS A 642 -27.86 13.91 -2.24
CA LYS A 642 -28.52 12.73 -2.83
C LYS A 642 -27.53 11.74 -3.43
N SER A 643 -26.54 12.21 -4.17
CA SER A 643 -25.63 11.33 -4.91
C SER A 643 -24.42 10.86 -4.10
N ASN A 644 -24.05 11.60 -3.05
CA ASN A 644 -22.81 11.39 -2.29
C ASN A 644 -21.59 11.31 -3.25
N CYS A 645 -21.58 12.13 -4.30
CA CYS A 645 -20.69 12.00 -5.45
C CYS A 645 -19.61 13.09 -5.50
N VAL A 646 -18.35 12.67 -5.46
CA VAL A 646 -17.17 13.56 -5.53
C VAL A 646 -16.90 14.13 -6.93
N SER A 647 -17.73 13.85 -7.95
CA SER A 647 -17.63 14.54 -9.24
C SER A 647 -18.53 15.79 -9.32
N VAL A 648 -19.41 16.03 -8.35
CA VAL A 648 -20.20 17.26 -8.25
C VAL A 648 -19.33 18.33 -7.59
N GLN A 649 -18.57 19.11 -8.36
CA GLN A 649 -17.61 20.07 -7.83
C GLN A 649 -18.24 21.46 -7.63
N PRO A 650 -17.73 22.29 -6.69
CA PRO A 650 -18.10 23.70 -6.64
C PRO A 650 -17.58 24.42 -7.89
N LEU A 651 -18.24 25.50 -8.27
CA LEU A 651 -17.78 26.41 -9.31
C LEU A 651 -17.93 27.85 -8.79
N GLN A 652 -16.85 28.61 -8.73
CA GLN A 652 -16.94 30.04 -8.40
C GLN A 652 -17.37 30.81 -9.66
N THR A 653 -18.37 31.66 -9.50
CA THR A 653 -18.87 32.54 -10.57
C THR A 653 -19.09 33.93 -10.00
N GLU A 654 -19.29 34.91 -10.88
CA GLU A 654 -19.66 36.27 -10.47
C GLU A 654 -20.94 36.24 -9.63
N TRP A 655 -21.88 35.34 -9.90
CA TRP A 655 -23.16 35.25 -9.20
C TRP A 655 -23.10 34.37 -7.96
N GLY A 656 -21.92 34.24 -7.35
CA GLY A 656 -21.67 33.40 -6.19
C GLY A 656 -21.28 31.97 -6.52
N ARG A 657 -21.30 31.10 -5.50
CA ARG A 657 -20.90 29.71 -5.63
C ARG A 657 -21.97 28.87 -6.31
N LYS A 658 -21.58 28.16 -7.37
CA LYS A 658 -22.42 27.26 -8.18
C LYS A 658 -21.89 25.82 -8.10
N ARG A 659 -22.48 24.92 -8.88
CA ARG A 659 -22.04 23.53 -9.04
C ARG A 659 -21.68 23.23 -10.48
N THR A 660 -20.75 22.31 -10.66
CA THR A 660 -20.38 21.75 -11.96
C THR A 660 -20.14 20.25 -11.84
N ILE A 661 -20.19 19.53 -12.96
CA ILE A 661 -19.84 18.11 -13.00
C ILE A 661 -18.47 17.97 -13.65
N ASP A 662 -17.50 17.46 -12.90
CA ASP A 662 -16.21 17.06 -13.47
C ASP A 662 -16.41 15.84 -14.39
N GLN A 663 -16.44 16.11 -15.68
CA GLN A 663 -16.64 15.12 -16.74
C GLN A 663 -15.47 14.12 -16.86
N SER A 664 -14.29 14.48 -16.36
CA SER A 664 -13.09 13.61 -16.43
C SER A 664 -13.14 12.50 -15.39
N SER A 665 -13.82 12.73 -14.26
CA SER A 665 -13.98 11.78 -13.15
C SER A 665 -15.36 11.12 -13.09
N CYS A 666 -16.39 11.71 -13.70
CA CYS A 666 -17.77 11.21 -13.65
C CYS A 666 -17.92 9.79 -14.23
N ASN A 667 -18.55 8.89 -13.45
CA ASN A 667 -18.81 7.50 -13.83
C ASN A 667 -20.23 7.25 -14.37
N LYS A 668 -21.04 8.30 -14.54
CA LYS A 668 -22.34 8.24 -15.23
C LYS A 668 -23.34 7.27 -14.58
N ASP A 669 -23.48 7.34 -13.25
CA ASP A 669 -24.52 6.61 -12.50
C ASP A 669 -25.86 7.37 -12.42
N TYR A 670 -25.81 8.68 -12.73
CA TYR A 670 -26.91 9.64 -12.78
C TYR A 670 -27.67 9.87 -11.47
N SER A 671 -27.16 9.39 -10.33
CA SER A 671 -27.79 9.58 -9.01
C SER A 671 -27.93 11.05 -8.61
N CYS A 672 -27.07 11.94 -9.13
CA CYS A 672 -27.18 13.38 -8.92
C CYS A 672 -28.49 13.99 -9.45
N LEU A 673 -29.14 13.37 -10.43
CA LEU A 673 -30.42 13.81 -10.99
C LEU A 673 -31.60 13.55 -10.04
N GLN A 674 -31.41 12.77 -8.96
CA GLN A 674 -32.42 12.60 -7.91
C GLN A 674 -32.54 13.84 -7.02
N GLY A 675 -31.62 14.80 -7.16
CA GLY A 675 -31.73 16.10 -6.49
C GLY A 675 -32.82 16.96 -7.13
N PHE A 676 -33.52 17.74 -6.31
CA PHE A 676 -34.49 18.73 -6.76
C PHE A 676 -33.76 19.98 -7.26
N CYS A 677 -33.29 19.94 -8.51
CA CYS A 677 -32.47 21.00 -9.09
C CYS A 677 -32.91 21.34 -10.53
N PRO A 678 -33.42 22.56 -10.78
CA PRO A 678 -33.85 22.99 -12.12
C PRO A 678 -32.66 23.26 -13.07
N SER A 679 -31.43 23.27 -12.55
CA SER A 679 -30.23 23.64 -13.30
C SER A 679 -29.64 22.50 -14.13
N PHE A 680 -30.13 21.26 -13.97
CA PHE A 680 -29.59 20.11 -14.68
C PHE A 680 -29.99 20.12 -16.17
N VAL A 681 -28.99 19.88 -17.02
CA VAL A 681 -29.16 19.69 -18.46
C VAL A 681 -28.55 18.34 -18.84
N THR A 682 -29.34 17.46 -19.43
CA THR A 682 -28.84 16.19 -19.97
C THR A 682 -28.62 16.29 -21.47
N VAL A 683 -27.39 16.07 -21.91
CA VAL A 683 -27.01 16.14 -23.33
C VAL A 683 -26.70 14.74 -23.85
N HIS A 684 -27.24 14.43 -25.03
CA HIS A 684 -27.05 13.16 -25.75
C HIS A 684 -26.23 13.39 -27.02
N GLY A 685 -25.38 12.44 -27.43
CA GLY A 685 -24.57 12.56 -28.66
C GLY A 685 -23.37 13.51 -28.59
N ALA A 686 -23.26 14.32 -27.53
CA ALA A 686 -22.22 15.34 -27.43
C ALA A 686 -20.88 14.76 -26.95
N ARG A 687 -19.81 15.13 -27.66
CA ARG A 687 -18.42 14.91 -27.24
C ARG A 687 -17.86 16.20 -26.64
N GLN A 688 -17.02 16.08 -25.61
CA GLN A 688 -16.28 17.25 -25.13
C GLN A 688 -15.43 17.82 -26.25
N LYS A 689 -15.53 19.14 -26.47
CA LYS A 689 -14.61 19.90 -27.34
C LYS A 689 -13.21 19.70 -26.75
N ARG A 690 -12.39 18.86 -27.38
CA ARG A 690 -10.96 18.81 -27.07
C ARG A 690 -10.40 20.19 -27.41
N GLY A 691 -9.64 20.79 -26.50
CA GLY A 691 -8.84 21.97 -26.88
C GLY A 691 -8.09 21.64 -28.16
N LYS A 692 -8.04 22.57 -29.12
CA LYS A 692 -7.05 22.46 -30.20
C LYS A 692 -5.72 22.51 -29.47
N GLY A 693 -5.17 21.35 -29.11
CA GLY A 693 -3.93 21.27 -28.35
C GLY A 693 -2.94 22.15 -29.10
N VAL A 694 -2.44 23.19 -28.44
CA VAL A 694 -1.51 24.09 -29.10
C VAL A 694 -0.34 23.20 -29.49
N ALA A 695 -0.20 22.93 -30.79
CA ALA A 695 0.88 22.09 -31.26
C ALA A 695 2.18 22.75 -30.80
N GLU A 696 3.09 21.98 -30.20
CA GLU A 696 4.43 22.48 -29.83
C GLU A 696 5.21 23.03 -31.04
N GLY A 697 4.70 22.85 -32.27
CA GLY A 697 5.30 23.25 -33.54
C GLY A 697 5.01 24.67 -34.02
N GLY A 698 4.52 25.58 -33.15
CA GLY A 698 4.65 27.02 -33.42
C GLY A 698 6.08 27.51 -33.18
N ASP A 699 6.41 28.72 -33.64
CA ASP A 699 7.69 29.44 -33.55
C ASP A 699 8.16 29.73 -32.10
N LEU A 700 8.09 28.74 -31.22
CA LEU A 700 8.34 28.83 -29.79
C LEU A 700 9.85 28.74 -29.54
N PRO A 701 10.42 29.64 -28.72
CA PRO A 701 11.86 29.63 -28.44
C PRO A 701 12.32 28.31 -27.82
N PRO A 702 13.59 27.91 -28.06
CA PRO A 702 14.16 26.72 -27.46
C PRO A 702 14.22 26.85 -25.93
N LEU A 703 13.95 25.76 -25.22
CA LEU A 703 14.00 25.73 -23.76
C LEU A 703 15.45 25.70 -23.27
N PRO A 704 15.89 26.62 -22.40
CA PRO A 704 17.21 26.54 -21.79
C PRO A 704 17.31 25.30 -20.90
N ALA A 705 18.48 24.66 -20.88
CA ALA A 705 18.74 23.56 -19.94
C ALA A 705 19.01 24.14 -18.54
N PRO A 706 18.33 23.67 -17.49
CA PRO A 706 18.60 24.12 -16.12
C PRO A 706 19.89 23.48 -15.58
N ALA A 707 20.52 24.12 -14.59
CA ALA A 707 21.54 23.46 -13.78
C ALA A 707 20.86 22.41 -12.89
N LEU A 708 21.33 21.16 -12.96
CA LEU A 708 20.78 20.07 -12.15
C LEU A 708 21.40 20.11 -10.75
N PRO A 709 20.63 19.80 -9.69
CA PRO A 709 21.15 19.77 -8.33
C PRO A 709 22.13 18.59 -8.17
N PRO A 710 23.27 18.79 -7.49
CA PRO A 710 24.21 17.71 -7.22
C PRO A 710 23.66 16.73 -6.18
N ILE A 711 24.03 15.45 -6.30
CA ILE A 711 23.72 14.42 -5.31
C ILE A 711 24.95 14.23 -4.43
N GLY A 712 25.07 15.02 -3.36
CA GLY A 712 26.11 14.86 -2.33
C GLY A 712 25.72 13.89 -1.22
N ALA A 713 24.43 13.77 -0.96
CA ALA A 713 23.77 12.78 -0.11
C ALA A 713 22.50 12.29 -0.84
N PRO A 714 21.85 11.20 -0.40
CA PRO A 714 20.60 10.74 -1.02
C PRO A 714 19.57 11.86 -1.14
N TYR A 715 19.16 12.18 -2.37
CA TYR A 715 18.24 13.26 -2.71
C TYR A 715 16.80 12.80 -2.48
N GLY A 716 16.09 13.45 -1.55
CA GLY A 716 14.74 13.10 -1.13
C GLY A 716 13.65 13.87 -1.89
N ILE A 717 12.69 13.15 -2.47
CA ILE A 717 11.53 13.72 -3.15
C ILE A 717 10.25 13.16 -2.52
N ILE A 718 9.30 14.04 -2.22
CA ILE A 718 7.94 13.64 -1.82
C ILE A 718 6.97 14.12 -2.89
N VAL A 719 6.24 13.20 -3.51
CA VAL A 719 5.13 13.51 -4.41
C VAL A 719 3.84 13.32 -3.65
N THR A 720 2.97 14.34 -3.63
CA THR A 720 1.70 14.29 -2.91
C THR A 720 0.53 14.47 -3.87
N GLY A 721 -0.60 13.84 -3.56
CA GLY A 721 -1.83 14.09 -4.31
C GLY A 721 -2.98 13.20 -3.90
N VAL A 722 -3.95 13.09 -4.79
CA VAL A 722 -5.19 12.34 -4.58
C VAL A 722 -5.15 11.00 -5.30
N GLY A 723 -5.70 9.96 -4.67
CA GLY A 723 -5.83 8.63 -5.29
C GLY A 723 -6.49 8.71 -6.67
N GLY A 724 -5.83 8.14 -7.68
CA GLY A 724 -6.28 8.11 -9.07
C GLY A 724 -5.86 9.30 -9.95
N THR A 725 -5.00 10.21 -9.47
CA THR A 725 -4.47 11.33 -10.28
C THR A 725 -3.09 11.06 -10.90
N GLY A 726 -2.44 9.91 -10.62
CA GLY A 726 -1.17 9.52 -11.23
C GLY A 726 0.08 9.73 -10.36
N ILE A 727 -0.08 9.92 -9.05
CA ILE A 727 1.05 10.10 -8.10
C ILE A 727 2.04 8.93 -8.13
N VAL A 728 1.54 7.69 -8.05
CA VAL A 728 2.35 6.46 -8.16
C VAL A 728 3.08 6.38 -9.51
N THR A 729 2.46 6.88 -10.58
CA THR A 729 3.07 6.90 -11.91
C THR A 729 4.27 7.84 -11.95
N ILE A 730 4.24 8.99 -11.26
CA ILE A 730 5.40 9.87 -11.14
C ILE A 730 6.55 9.12 -10.45
N GLY A 731 6.28 8.41 -9.36
CA GLY A 731 7.27 7.56 -8.68
C GLY A 731 7.97 6.60 -9.64
N GLY A 732 7.19 5.82 -10.39
CA GLY A 732 7.71 4.89 -11.39
C GLY A 732 8.51 5.56 -12.52
N VAL A 733 8.06 6.72 -13.02
CA VAL A 733 8.76 7.48 -14.08
C VAL A 733 10.11 8.02 -13.58
N LEU A 734 10.13 8.67 -12.42
CA LEU A 734 11.37 9.21 -11.85
C LEU A 734 12.35 8.10 -11.45
N GLY A 735 11.84 6.97 -10.95
CA GLY A 735 12.66 5.80 -10.65
C GLY A 735 13.30 5.18 -11.87
N MET A 736 12.51 4.97 -12.93
CA MET A 736 13.04 4.46 -14.19
C MET A 736 14.06 5.45 -14.80
N ALA A 737 13.81 6.76 -14.74
CA ALA A 737 14.76 7.76 -15.18
C ALA A 737 16.09 7.69 -14.42
N ALA A 738 16.06 7.55 -13.09
CA ALA A 738 17.26 7.34 -12.27
C ALA A 738 18.00 6.04 -12.66
N HIS A 739 17.27 4.95 -12.86
CA HIS A 739 17.84 3.66 -13.27
C HIS A 739 18.49 3.72 -14.66
N LEU A 740 17.87 4.41 -15.62
CA LEU A 740 18.42 4.66 -16.96
C LEU A 740 19.74 5.45 -16.90
N GLU A 741 19.90 6.36 -15.94
CA GLU A 741 21.15 7.08 -15.69
C GLU A 741 22.17 6.29 -14.87
N GLY A 742 21.78 5.12 -14.39
CA GLY A 742 22.62 4.25 -13.58
C GLY A 742 22.77 4.63 -12.11
N LYS A 743 21.86 5.48 -11.62
CA LYS A 743 21.77 5.91 -10.22
C LYS A 743 21.06 4.88 -9.36
N GLY A 744 21.28 4.96 -8.05
CA GLY A 744 20.47 4.30 -7.05
C GLY A 744 19.11 4.98 -6.92
N VAL A 745 18.05 4.19 -6.75
CA VAL A 745 16.72 4.72 -6.42
C VAL A 745 15.97 3.78 -5.49
N GLY A 746 15.27 4.36 -4.51
CA GLY A 746 14.28 3.70 -3.67
C GLY A 746 12.97 4.47 -3.72
N ILE A 747 11.84 3.78 -3.91
CA ILE A 747 10.50 4.38 -3.96
C ILE A 747 9.59 3.61 -3.03
N ILE A 748 8.73 4.33 -2.32
CA ILE A 748 7.61 3.76 -1.58
C ILE A 748 6.36 4.59 -1.82
N ASP A 749 5.32 3.92 -2.32
CA ASP A 749 4.02 4.50 -2.56
C ASP A 749 3.10 4.18 -1.39
N MET A 750 2.49 5.21 -0.80
CA MET A 750 1.58 5.08 0.33
C MET A 750 0.21 5.60 -0.08
N ALA A 751 -0.73 4.67 -0.23
CA ALA A 751 -2.14 4.95 -0.43
C ALA A 751 -2.92 4.49 0.81
N GLY A 752 -3.76 5.36 1.35
CA GLY A 752 -4.69 4.97 2.42
C GLY A 752 -5.78 4.02 1.93
N LEU A 753 -6.72 3.70 2.82
CA LEU A 753 -7.83 2.77 2.55
C LEU A 753 -8.61 3.04 1.23
N ALA A 754 -8.75 4.32 0.84
CA ALA A 754 -9.45 4.69 -0.39
C ALA A 754 -8.51 4.73 -1.60
N GLN A 755 -8.75 3.84 -2.56
CA GLN A 755 -8.07 3.84 -3.87
C GLN A 755 -8.24 5.15 -4.67
N LYS A 756 -9.32 5.88 -4.44
CA LYS A 756 -9.59 7.20 -5.05
C LYS A 756 -10.15 8.15 -4.01
N GLY A 757 -9.80 9.43 -4.10
CA GLY A 757 -10.29 10.45 -3.17
C GLY A 757 -9.55 10.48 -1.83
N GLY A 758 -8.76 9.47 -1.48
CA GLY A 758 -7.82 9.51 -0.35
C GLY A 758 -6.54 10.28 -0.69
N ALA A 759 -5.80 10.65 0.35
CA ALA A 759 -4.43 11.16 0.23
C ALA A 759 -3.48 10.04 -0.23
N VAL A 760 -2.56 10.38 -1.13
CA VAL A 760 -1.50 9.50 -1.62
C VAL A 760 -0.17 10.23 -1.55
N TYR A 761 0.85 9.50 -1.09
CA TYR A 761 2.23 9.97 -0.98
C TYR A 761 3.13 9.00 -1.75
N SER A 762 4.12 9.52 -2.46
CA SER A 762 5.22 8.73 -3.01
C SER A 762 6.52 9.33 -2.48
N HIS A 763 7.25 8.58 -1.66
CA HIS A 763 8.58 8.97 -1.22
C HIS A 763 9.60 8.34 -2.16
N ILE A 764 10.52 9.15 -2.67
CA ILE A 764 11.54 8.74 -3.63
C ILE A 764 12.88 9.22 -3.10
N ARG A 765 13.87 8.32 -3.03
CA ARG A 765 15.27 8.68 -2.80
C ARG A 765 16.09 8.35 -4.02
N ILE A 766 16.91 9.29 -4.45
CA ILE A 766 17.86 9.11 -5.55
C ILE A 766 19.27 9.31 -5.00
N ALA A 767 20.15 8.35 -5.24
CA ALA A 767 21.55 8.45 -4.86
C ALA A 767 22.46 8.08 -6.03
N ASN A 768 23.76 8.39 -5.95
CA ASN A 768 24.69 8.01 -7.00
C ASN A 768 24.81 6.48 -7.11
N LYS A 769 24.75 5.76 -5.98
CA LYS A 769 24.73 4.31 -5.94
C LYS A 769 23.54 3.78 -5.11
N PRO A 770 23.00 2.58 -5.43
CA PRO A 770 21.91 1.99 -4.65
C PRO A 770 22.22 1.81 -3.16
N GLU A 771 23.45 1.43 -2.83
CA GLU A 771 23.90 1.17 -1.46
C GLU A 771 23.92 2.41 -0.55
N ASP A 772 23.95 3.61 -1.12
CA ASP A 772 23.92 4.88 -0.38
C ASP A 772 22.51 5.19 0.18
N ILE A 773 21.48 4.44 -0.24
CA ILE A 773 20.10 4.63 0.22
C ILE A 773 19.83 3.71 1.41
N HIS A 774 20.00 4.25 2.62
CA HIS A 774 19.72 3.50 3.84
C HIS A 774 18.22 3.44 4.15
N ALA A 775 17.46 4.54 4.06
CA ALA A 775 16.01 4.55 4.30
C ALA A 775 15.25 5.21 3.14
N ILE A 776 14.11 4.63 2.75
CA ILE A 776 13.27 5.14 1.64
C ILE A 776 12.24 6.16 2.14
N ARG A 777 11.64 5.93 3.32
CA ARG A 777 10.70 6.90 3.91
C ARG A 777 11.47 8.13 4.41
N MET A 778 10.94 9.33 4.15
CA MET A 778 11.59 10.56 4.61
C MET A 778 11.40 10.73 6.12
N ALA A 779 12.51 10.90 6.85
CA ALA A 779 12.51 11.41 8.22
C ALA A 779 12.30 12.94 8.23
N ALA A 780 12.09 13.51 9.43
CA ALA A 780 11.88 14.94 9.56
C ALA A 780 13.11 15.74 9.05
N GLY A 781 12.88 16.74 8.22
CA GLY A 781 13.92 17.54 7.56
C GLY A 781 14.72 16.85 6.45
N GLY A 782 14.31 15.65 6.01
CA GLY A 782 15.04 14.84 5.02
C GLY A 782 14.59 14.99 3.56
N CYS A 783 13.74 15.97 3.23
CA CYS A 783 13.22 16.19 1.88
C CYS A 783 13.92 17.35 1.17
N ASP A 784 14.31 17.16 -0.10
CA ASP A 784 14.88 18.21 -0.94
C ASP A 784 13.85 18.83 -1.88
N LEU A 785 12.88 18.02 -2.35
CA LEU A 785 11.80 18.48 -3.24
C LEU A 785 10.43 17.93 -2.82
N VAL A 786 9.43 18.81 -2.71
CA VAL A 786 8.01 18.44 -2.63
C VAL A 786 7.31 18.77 -3.95
N LEU A 787 6.74 17.75 -4.60
CA LEU A 787 5.84 17.89 -5.74
C LEU A 787 4.39 17.77 -5.25
N GLY A 788 3.76 18.91 -5.02
CA GLY A 788 2.40 19.01 -4.47
C GLY A 788 1.31 18.94 -5.53
N GLY A 789 0.87 17.74 -5.92
CA GLY A 789 -0.27 17.56 -6.84
C GLY A 789 -1.61 18.00 -6.25
N ASP A 790 -1.72 18.00 -4.91
CA ASP A 790 -2.85 18.51 -4.14
C ASP A 790 -2.34 19.33 -2.94
N ILE A 791 -2.84 20.55 -2.78
CA ILE A 791 -2.36 21.48 -1.76
C ILE A 791 -2.69 21.03 -0.32
N VAL A 792 -3.81 20.33 -0.11
CA VAL A 792 -4.19 19.81 1.21
C VAL A 792 -3.23 18.71 1.63
N VAL A 793 -2.90 17.81 0.70
CA VAL A 793 -1.96 16.72 0.98
C VAL A 793 -0.52 17.24 1.12
N ALA A 794 -0.11 18.22 0.30
CA ALA A 794 1.20 18.88 0.40
C ALA A 794 1.40 19.61 1.73
N ALA A 795 0.36 20.25 2.26
CA ALA A 795 0.40 20.96 3.54
C ALA A 795 0.05 20.07 4.75
N ASN A 796 -0.02 18.74 4.56
CA ASN A 796 -0.23 17.81 5.66
C ASN A 796 0.99 17.77 6.60
N LYS A 797 0.75 17.59 7.90
CA LYS A 797 1.78 17.46 8.94
C LYS A 797 2.94 16.54 8.55
N LYS A 798 2.64 15.37 7.97
CA LYS A 798 3.65 14.37 7.56
C LYS A 798 4.64 14.92 6.53
N VAL A 799 4.15 15.76 5.61
CA VAL A 799 4.96 16.35 4.54
C VAL A 799 5.72 17.55 5.07
N LEU A 800 5.04 18.45 5.79
CA LEU A 800 5.66 19.63 6.40
C LEU A 800 6.80 19.25 7.35
N ALA A 801 6.67 18.13 8.08
CA ALA A 801 7.74 17.65 8.94
C ALA A 801 9.01 17.23 8.17
N ALA A 802 8.87 16.73 6.95
CA ALA A 802 10.00 16.33 6.11
C ALA A 802 10.71 17.52 5.46
N VAL A 803 10.07 18.69 5.42
CA VAL A 803 10.60 19.93 4.84
C VAL A 803 11.71 20.52 5.72
N LYS A 804 12.81 20.91 5.10
CA LYS A 804 13.92 21.66 5.67
C LYS A 804 13.79 23.14 5.31
N HIS A 805 13.55 23.97 6.32
CA HIS A 805 13.41 25.41 6.14
C HIS A 805 14.63 26.02 5.43
N GLY A 806 14.37 26.80 4.38
CA GLY A 806 15.39 27.46 3.58
C GLY A 806 16.11 26.58 2.55
N ALA A 807 15.83 25.27 2.49
CA ALA A 807 16.54 24.34 1.60
C ALA A 807 15.60 23.52 0.70
N THR A 808 14.49 23.02 1.23
CA THR A 808 13.55 22.20 0.44
C THR A 808 12.78 23.06 -0.55
N GLN A 809 12.80 22.68 -1.82
CA GLN A 809 11.97 23.31 -2.84
C GLN A 809 10.57 22.68 -2.86
N ILE A 810 9.53 23.49 -3.00
CA ILE A 810 8.14 23.05 -3.09
C ILE A 810 7.54 23.59 -4.38
N VAL A 811 7.01 22.69 -5.21
CA VAL A 811 6.18 23.06 -6.37
C VAL A 811 4.77 22.53 -6.12
N ALA A 812 3.83 23.43 -5.82
CA ALA A 812 2.48 23.06 -5.40
C ALA A 812 1.41 23.53 -6.41
N ASN A 813 0.53 22.60 -6.79
CA ASN A 813 -0.66 22.85 -7.57
C ASN A 813 -1.72 23.58 -6.74
N LEU A 814 -2.26 24.68 -7.26
CA LEU A 814 -3.27 25.49 -6.58
C LEU A 814 -4.70 24.97 -6.72
N ALA A 815 -4.93 23.97 -7.56
CA ALA A 815 -6.27 23.46 -7.80
C ALA A 815 -6.92 22.91 -6.51
N GLU A 816 -8.10 23.43 -6.20
CA GLU A 816 -8.87 23.06 -5.03
C GLU A 816 -9.70 21.79 -5.30
N PHE A 817 -9.16 20.62 -4.95
CA PHE A 817 -9.94 19.38 -4.96
C PHE A 817 -10.59 19.16 -3.60
N LEU A 818 -11.90 19.42 -3.50
CA LEU A 818 -12.62 19.29 -2.24
C LEU A 818 -12.66 17.82 -1.74
N PRO A 819 -12.49 17.58 -0.41
CA PRO A 819 -12.67 16.27 0.23
C PRO A 819 -14.14 15.87 0.28
N GLY A 820 -14.45 14.59 0.48
CA GLY A 820 -15.82 14.07 0.46
C GLY A 820 -16.82 14.81 1.36
N ASP A 821 -16.36 15.46 2.42
CA ASP A 821 -17.17 16.28 3.33
C ASP A 821 -17.97 17.39 2.64
N PHE A 822 -17.48 17.94 1.53
CA PHE A 822 -18.22 18.98 0.79
C PHE A 822 -19.57 18.50 0.27
N THR A 823 -19.72 17.18 0.03
CA THR A 823 -20.98 16.61 -0.50
C THR A 823 -22.16 16.83 0.46
N ARG A 824 -21.87 17.02 1.75
CA ARG A 824 -22.84 17.25 2.83
C ARG A 824 -22.87 18.70 3.30
N ASN A 825 -21.81 19.47 3.02
CA ASN A 825 -21.72 20.88 3.35
C ASN A 825 -21.50 21.71 2.08
N ALA A 826 -22.59 22.29 1.58
CA ALA A 826 -22.59 23.06 0.35
C ALA A 826 -21.58 24.23 0.38
N ASP A 827 -21.43 24.86 1.54
CA ASP A 827 -20.60 26.05 1.74
C ASP A 827 -19.16 25.71 2.14
N PHE A 828 -18.81 24.42 2.19
CA PHE A 828 -17.47 23.98 2.55
C PHE A 828 -16.40 24.62 1.65
N SER A 829 -15.49 25.38 2.25
CA SER A 829 -14.35 25.98 1.58
C SER A 829 -13.06 25.40 2.14
N LEU A 830 -12.07 25.22 1.27
CA LEU A 830 -10.73 24.87 1.72
C LEU A 830 -10.06 26.13 2.30
N PRO A 831 -9.32 26.01 3.41
CA PRO A 831 -8.57 27.12 3.98
C PRO A 831 -7.28 27.37 3.16
N THR A 832 -7.41 27.62 1.86
CA THR A 832 -6.31 27.66 0.87
C THR A 832 -5.20 28.64 1.24
N GLU A 833 -5.53 29.84 1.72
CA GLU A 833 -4.52 30.81 2.16
C GLU A 833 -3.77 30.36 3.41
N ARG A 834 -4.41 29.62 4.33
CA ARG A 834 -3.72 29.02 5.48
C ARG A 834 -2.79 27.89 5.03
N LEU A 835 -3.21 27.09 4.05
CA LEU A 835 -2.38 26.01 3.48
C LEU A 835 -1.16 26.59 2.75
N LYS A 836 -1.33 27.65 1.94
CA LYS A 836 -0.22 28.37 1.29
C LYS A 836 0.76 28.93 2.33
N ARG A 837 0.24 29.59 3.37
CA ARG A 837 1.07 30.11 4.47
C ARG A 837 1.83 28.99 5.17
N ALA A 838 1.21 27.85 5.45
CA ALA A 838 1.89 26.71 6.06
C ALA A 838 3.07 26.21 5.21
N LEU A 839 2.90 26.09 3.89
CA LEU A 839 3.97 25.70 2.97
C LEU A 839 5.12 26.73 2.92
N VAL A 840 4.77 28.02 2.82
CA VAL A 840 5.74 29.13 2.81
C VAL A 840 6.49 29.23 4.14
N THR A 841 5.81 29.07 5.27
CA THR A 841 6.43 29.05 6.59
C THR A 841 7.36 27.86 6.77
N ALA A 842 7.03 26.69 6.20
CA ALA A 842 7.87 25.50 6.32
C ALA A 842 9.15 25.57 5.47
N ALA A 843 9.05 25.97 4.19
CA ALA A 843 10.19 25.94 3.26
C ALA A 843 10.93 27.29 3.10
N GLY A 844 10.28 28.40 3.44
CA GLY A 844 10.73 29.75 3.11
C GLY A 844 10.17 30.22 1.76
N ARG A 845 9.87 31.53 1.66
CA ARG A 845 9.14 32.12 0.52
C ARG A 845 9.81 31.86 -0.85
N ASP A 846 11.13 31.96 -0.92
CA ASP A 846 11.88 31.83 -2.18
C ASP A 846 11.96 30.39 -2.67
N ASN A 847 11.62 29.42 -1.82
CA ASN A 847 11.65 28.00 -2.13
C ASN A 847 10.27 27.42 -2.49
N VAL A 848 9.22 28.23 -2.51
CA VAL A 848 7.85 27.76 -2.81
C VAL A 848 7.35 28.37 -4.12
N ALA A 849 7.05 27.53 -5.09
CA ALA A 849 6.38 27.90 -6.33
C ALA A 849 4.94 27.37 -6.33
N PHE A 850 3.98 28.28 -6.45
CA PHE A 850 2.58 27.95 -6.65
C PHE A 850 2.22 28.06 -8.13
N VAL A 851 1.59 27.01 -8.68
CA VAL A 851 1.18 26.97 -10.08
C VAL A 851 -0.21 26.37 -10.21
N ASP A 852 -1.07 26.93 -11.07
CA ASP A 852 -2.36 26.33 -11.38
C ASP A 852 -2.21 25.28 -12.49
N ALA A 853 -1.46 24.21 -12.17
CA ALA A 853 -1.10 23.17 -13.13
C ALA A 853 -2.34 22.47 -13.72
N THR A 854 -3.43 22.38 -12.96
CA THR A 854 -4.67 21.74 -13.41
C THR A 854 -5.38 22.56 -14.48
N ARG A 855 -5.54 23.87 -14.29
CA ARG A 855 -6.12 24.74 -15.31
C ARG A 855 -5.26 24.76 -16.57
N LEU A 856 -3.94 24.95 -16.40
CA LEU A 856 -3.00 25.00 -17.53
C LEU A 856 -3.01 23.70 -18.34
N ALA A 857 -2.90 22.54 -17.67
CA ALA A 857 -2.94 21.25 -18.35
C ALA A 857 -4.29 20.97 -19.02
N THR A 858 -5.41 21.38 -18.41
CA THR A 858 -6.74 21.23 -19.00
C THR A 858 -6.91 22.11 -20.23
N ALA A 859 -6.44 23.35 -20.19
CA ALA A 859 -6.51 24.27 -21.34
C ALA A 859 -5.63 23.79 -22.51
N LEU A 860 -4.41 23.35 -22.23
CA LEU A 860 -3.42 22.96 -23.25
C LEU A 860 -3.67 21.56 -23.82
N LEU A 861 -4.09 20.60 -22.98
CA LEU A 861 -4.13 19.16 -23.31
C LEU A 861 -5.54 18.56 -23.21
N GLY A 862 -6.52 19.32 -22.74
CA GLY A 862 -7.91 18.87 -22.59
C GLY A 862 -8.13 17.86 -21.46
N ASN A 863 -7.16 17.67 -20.56
CA ASN A 863 -7.23 16.64 -19.51
C ASN A 863 -6.48 17.08 -18.24
N SER A 864 -7.21 17.15 -17.12
CA SER A 864 -6.65 17.51 -15.80
C SER A 864 -5.65 16.50 -15.25
N ILE A 865 -5.67 15.24 -15.72
CA ILE A 865 -4.73 14.19 -15.27
C ILE A 865 -3.28 14.54 -15.66
N ALA A 866 -3.08 15.32 -16.73
CA ALA A 866 -1.74 15.72 -17.17
C ALA A 866 -1.05 16.73 -16.24
N ALA A 867 -1.78 17.32 -15.28
CA ALA A 867 -1.26 18.33 -14.34
C ALA A 867 -0.05 17.83 -13.53
N ASN A 868 -0.05 16.55 -13.16
CA ASN A 868 0.99 15.97 -12.34
C ASN A 868 2.33 15.85 -13.09
N ILE A 869 2.32 15.44 -14.36
CA ILE A 869 3.53 15.43 -15.20
C ILE A 869 3.95 16.87 -15.58
N PHE A 870 3.00 17.78 -15.72
CA PHE A 870 3.28 19.20 -15.87
C PHE A 870 4.07 19.77 -14.67
N LEU A 871 3.69 19.42 -13.44
CA LEU A 871 4.46 19.80 -12.24
C LEU A 871 5.89 19.27 -12.27
N VAL A 872 6.10 18.03 -12.72
CA VAL A 872 7.45 17.44 -12.89
C VAL A 872 8.28 18.27 -13.87
N GLY A 873 7.68 18.69 -14.99
CA GLY A 873 8.33 19.57 -15.97
C GLY A 873 8.70 20.94 -15.38
N TYR A 874 7.79 21.53 -14.61
CA TYR A 874 8.01 22.81 -13.95
C TYR A 874 9.18 22.71 -12.95
N ALA A 875 9.17 21.68 -12.09
CA ALA A 875 10.22 21.44 -11.11
C ALA A 875 11.58 21.16 -11.76
N TYR A 876 11.61 20.35 -12.83
CA TYR A 876 12.82 20.11 -13.62
C TYR A 876 13.44 21.42 -14.08
N GLN A 877 12.63 22.30 -14.69
CA GLN A 877 13.12 23.56 -15.26
C GLN A 877 13.58 24.57 -14.20
N LYS A 878 13.08 24.48 -12.97
CA LYS A 878 13.58 25.25 -11.81
C LYS A 878 14.89 24.71 -11.22
N GLY A 879 15.44 23.62 -11.78
CA GLY A 879 16.66 22.99 -11.25
C GLY A 879 16.42 22.18 -9.98
N ALA A 880 15.19 21.69 -9.78
CA ALA A 880 14.78 20.97 -8.57
C ALA A 880 14.95 19.44 -8.68
N LEU A 881 15.26 18.90 -9.86
CA LEU A 881 15.32 17.45 -10.08
C LEU A 881 16.74 17.01 -10.48
N PRO A 882 17.36 16.04 -9.79
CA PRO A 882 18.71 15.56 -10.08
C PRO A 882 18.71 14.52 -11.22
N LEU A 883 17.93 14.73 -12.27
CA LEU A 883 17.74 13.82 -13.41
C LEU A 883 17.73 14.62 -14.71
N SER A 884 18.20 14.04 -15.82
CA SER A 884 18.14 14.67 -17.13
C SER A 884 16.74 14.60 -17.76
N ALA A 885 16.41 15.59 -18.59
CA ALA A 885 15.16 15.58 -19.36
C ALA A 885 15.07 14.33 -20.27
N ALA A 886 16.19 13.93 -20.89
CA ALA A 886 16.23 12.76 -21.76
C ALA A 886 15.86 11.46 -21.02
N ALA A 887 16.33 11.30 -19.77
CA ALA A 887 15.96 10.14 -18.95
C ALA A 887 14.48 10.16 -18.57
N ILE A 888 13.93 11.31 -18.20
CA ILE A 888 12.50 11.47 -17.86
C ILE A 888 11.61 11.17 -19.07
N GLU A 889 11.91 11.75 -20.24
CA GLU A 889 11.16 11.50 -21.46
C GLU A 889 11.24 10.03 -21.88
N LYS A 890 12.41 9.39 -21.75
CA LYS A 890 12.57 7.96 -22.05
C LYS A 890 11.81 7.06 -21.08
N ALA A 891 11.78 7.42 -19.80
CA ALA A 891 10.98 6.72 -18.80
C ALA A 891 9.47 6.84 -19.09
N ILE A 892 9.00 8.00 -19.56
CA ILE A 892 7.61 8.18 -20.03
C ILE A 892 7.30 7.27 -21.22
N GLU A 893 8.22 7.13 -22.18
CA GLU A 893 8.07 6.19 -23.31
C GLU A 893 7.94 4.75 -22.83
N LEU A 894 8.85 4.31 -21.95
CA LEU A 894 8.85 2.94 -21.40
C LEU A 894 7.58 2.64 -20.62
N ASN A 895 7.02 3.62 -19.90
CA ASN A 895 5.75 3.46 -19.19
C ASN A 895 4.56 3.17 -20.13
N GLY A 896 4.60 3.63 -21.38
CA GLY A 896 3.64 3.27 -22.44
C GLY A 896 2.24 3.89 -22.34
N GLU A 897 1.86 4.46 -21.20
CA GLU A 897 0.54 5.08 -21.02
C GLU A 897 0.52 6.52 -21.54
N ALA A 898 -0.33 6.81 -22.52
CA ALA A 898 -0.58 8.15 -23.07
C ALA A 898 0.71 8.96 -23.37
N VAL A 899 1.72 8.30 -23.94
CA VAL A 899 3.10 8.79 -24.10
C VAL A 899 3.16 10.23 -24.64
N ALA A 900 2.52 10.50 -25.79
CA ALA A 900 2.56 11.81 -26.44
C ALA A 900 1.99 12.92 -25.53
N MET A 901 0.90 12.64 -24.81
CA MET A 901 0.30 13.61 -23.88
C MET A 901 1.22 13.88 -22.69
N ASN A 902 1.84 12.84 -22.12
CA ASN A 902 2.72 12.98 -20.96
C ASN A 902 4.04 13.69 -21.33
N GLN A 903 4.62 13.41 -22.49
CA GLN A 903 5.78 14.15 -23.00
C GLN A 903 5.44 15.63 -23.23
N ALA A 904 4.30 15.92 -23.87
CA ALA A 904 3.82 17.29 -24.05
C ALA A 904 3.58 17.98 -22.70
N ALA A 905 2.96 17.31 -21.72
CA ALA A 905 2.73 17.86 -20.38
C ALA A 905 4.05 18.24 -19.69
N PHE A 906 5.06 17.37 -19.76
CA PHE A 906 6.39 17.62 -19.21
C PHE A 906 7.02 18.88 -19.85
N ARG A 907 6.99 18.97 -21.18
CA ARG A 907 7.55 20.12 -21.90
C ARG A 907 6.79 21.42 -21.66
N TRP A 908 5.46 21.39 -21.61
CA TRP A 908 4.65 22.55 -21.26
C TRP A 908 4.91 23.01 -19.83
N GLY A 909 5.09 22.09 -18.88
CA GLY A 909 5.49 22.39 -17.52
C GLY A 909 6.83 23.13 -17.48
N ARG A 910 7.80 22.69 -18.28
CA ARG A 910 9.08 23.39 -18.43
C ARG A 910 8.90 24.80 -18.98
N ARG A 911 8.11 24.98 -20.05
CA ARG A 911 7.84 26.31 -20.63
C ARG A 911 7.22 27.26 -19.60
N ALA A 912 6.25 26.78 -18.82
CA ALA A 912 5.61 27.57 -17.77
C ALA A 912 6.58 28.10 -16.71
N ALA A 913 7.66 27.36 -16.42
CA ALA A 913 8.67 27.78 -15.46
C ALA A 913 9.64 28.86 -15.99
N VAL A 914 9.75 28.99 -17.32
CA VAL A 914 10.57 30.01 -18.01
C VAL A 914 9.75 31.28 -18.26
N ASP A 915 8.57 31.13 -18.87
CA ASP A 915 7.71 32.25 -19.26
C ASP A 915 6.23 31.91 -19.02
N ALA A 916 5.79 32.16 -17.79
CA ALA A 916 4.40 31.95 -17.41
C ALA A 916 3.46 32.94 -18.13
N ALA A 917 3.90 34.17 -18.39
CA ALA A 917 3.08 35.21 -19.01
C ALA A 917 2.75 34.88 -20.47
N ALA A 918 3.73 34.41 -21.24
CA ALA A 918 3.50 33.95 -22.61
C ALA A 918 2.56 32.73 -22.65
N LEU A 919 2.66 31.83 -21.67
CA LEU A 919 1.77 30.68 -21.58
C LEU A 919 0.32 31.10 -21.27
N GLU A 920 0.13 32.04 -20.36
CA GLU A 920 -1.21 32.59 -20.06
C GLU A 920 -1.81 33.29 -21.29
N ALA A 921 -1.01 34.06 -22.03
CA ALA A 921 -1.45 34.69 -23.26
C ALA A 921 -1.88 33.67 -24.34
N LEU A 922 -1.20 32.53 -24.39
CA LEU A 922 -1.48 31.46 -25.36
C LEU A 922 -2.81 30.73 -25.09
N ILE A 923 -3.21 30.61 -23.82
CA ILE A 923 -4.45 29.94 -23.42
C ILE A 923 -5.61 30.91 -23.15
N ALA A 924 -5.36 32.22 -23.24
CA ALA A 924 -6.39 33.22 -23.08
C ALA A 924 -7.49 32.98 -24.14
N PRO A 925 -8.77 32.87 -23.74
CA PRO A 925 -9.85 32.72 -24.70
C PRO A 925 -9.88 33.93 -25.64
N ALA A 926 -10.23 33.70 -26.91
CA ALA A 926 -10.49 34.80 -27.84
C ALA A 926 -11.57 35.73 -27.22
N ALA A 927 -11.49 37.03 -27.45
CA ALA A 927 -12.39 38.02 -26.82
C ALA A 927 -13.89 37.73 -27.04
N GLN A 928 -14.25 36.93 -28.05
CA GLN A 928 -15.62 36.48 -28.35
C GLN A 928 -16.08 35.22 -27.58
N GLU A 929 -15.20 34.52 -26.84
CA GLU A 929 -15.49 33.30 -26.06
C GLU A 929 -15.41 33.53 -24.53
N GLN A 930 -15.23 34.77 -24.04
CA GLN A 930 -15.24 35.06 -22.61
C GLN A 930 -16.66 35.00 -22.02
N ASP A 931 -16.92 33.98 -21.20
CA ASP A 931 -18.14 33.88 -20.40
C ASP A 931 -18.07 34.87 -19.24
N ASP A 932 -18.75 36.02 -19.36
CA ASP A 932 -18.74 37.07 -18.35
C ASP A 932 -19.18 36.55 -16.97
N ASN A 933 -19.98 35.50 -16.90
CA ASN A 933 -20.41 34.88 -15.65
C ASN A 933 -19.26 34.28 -14.84
N ARG A 934 -18.18 33.88 -15.50
CA ARG A 934 -16.98 33.29 -14.87
C ARG A 934 -15.92 34.32 -14.56
N ARG A 935 -16.09 35.57 -15.03
CA ARG A 935 -15.22 36.69 -14.73
C ARG A 935 -15.63 37.27 -13.37
N LEU A 936 -14.83 37.01 -12.34
CA LEU A 936 -15.05 37.61 -11.02
C LEU A 936 -14.72 39.11 -11.07
N SER A 937 -15.61 39.92 -10.54
CA SER A 937 -15.39 41.36 -10.34
C SER A 937 -14.22 41.60 -9.38
N GLN A 938 -13.37 42.56 -9.73
CA GLN A 938 -12.11 42.85 -9.03
C GLN A 938 -12.24 44.00 -8.02
N SER A 939 -13.34 44.77 -8.08
CA SER A 939 -13.63 45.86 -7.15
C SER A 939 -15.10 45.87 -6.70
N LEU A 940 -15.38 46.55 -5.58
CA LEU A 940 -16.75 46.74 -5.11
C LEU A 940 -17.59 47.52 -6.13
N ASP A 941 -17.03 48.54 -6.77
CA ASP A 941 -17.70 49.33 -7.79
C ASP A 941 -18.10 48.46 -8.99
N GLU A 942 -17.23 47.54 -9.39
CA GLU A 942 -17.51 46.60 -10.46
C GLU A 942 -18.58 45.58 -10.06
N ILE A 943 -18.55 45.08 -8.82
CA ILE A 943 -19.61 44.22 -8.28
C ILE A 943 -20.95 44.94 -8.32
N ILE A 944 -21.01 46.21 -7.88
CA ILE A 944 -22.23 47.01 -7.90
C ILE A 944 -22.70 47.20 -9.33
N ALA A 945 -21.83 47.65 -10.24
CA ALA A 945 -22.18 47.92 -11.63
C ALA A 945 -22.67 46.68 -12.40
N ARG A 946 -22.25 45.48 -11.99
CA ARG A 946 -22.64 44.23 -12.65
C ARG A 946 -23.84 43.54 -12.02
N ARG A 947 -24.08 43.73 -10.72
CA ARG A 947 -25.10 42.97 -9.95
C ARG A 947 -26.30 43.78 -9.48
N VAL A 948 -26.23 45.11 -9.53
CA VAL A 948 -27.26 46.06 -9.08
C VAL A 948 -27.70 46.89 -10.26
#